data_AF-A0A6V7U7K3-F1
#
_entry.id   AF-A0A6V7U7K3-F1
#
_cell.length_a   1.000
_cell.length_b   1.000
_cell.length_c   1.000
_cell.angle_alpha   90.00
_cell.angle_beta   90.00
_cell.angle_gamma   90.00
#
_symmetry.space_group_name_H-M   'P 1'
#
loop_
_entity.id
_entity.type
_entity.pdbx_description
1 polymer ?
#
loop_
_entity_poly.entity_id
_entity_poly.type
_entity_poly.pdbx_seq_one_letter_code
_entity_poly.pdbx_strand_id
1 'polypeptide(L)'
;MSSVMSNSYRDLNNSNYTCDELPPSSIIKWPGVHLISIDSIKDAKIGVGIENSVDGVRTVGIILQINEEGVIAGINECCSSGKENLRFKLKNVDLVVKRSERYDGKFNNDENFERLVLEVKPFNRLPTSSWKALIQARLYVAEYGGSFRLVMGEVFELSTNSSDPPLELRIDQKIFAIKLEMRYINENYREMPLFKDGDLEVFATKYDPEPFAWVHRALLALYTPRLVLSDDGTVLNNRIVLKDHDITKEQFLELLYQIYRTGRPISSNLENLSIASTKLDCELILWKLCRFMAGNSDELNFIEKVKKSAKLGLNEAIKQISYNVVKTGEWEMLQNGGFDARECFGQKIYCNYVLPAIVEAINDKNNVNNSFLRACLYEQKHKCPVPGFDSPYEASNPFNASIELDNKKFIYVNIGILQANGCLEKFAGFDGSGMKFGQLKLRPIISSNLKAEMEYNQLRLEQVLSPLLALMYGTGDNVPNNLIRSCLIFACDHGMKKIVKELEEMICNELITGPNILLNHFQFAERYHLKNLERFSLWQLECEEYHKLGLALLELEDYNKLGKNMRYNIEDRLCSGWGVYNKSLAKREKSGIIRFVLNTQSCEPEIASVKNDDLCTVATENEAEFDAYQQELGTEV
;
A
#
# COMPACT_ATOMS: atom_id res chain seq x y z
N MET A 1 37.46 33.47 -52.24
CA MET A 1 38.63 32.88 -51.55
C MET A 1 38.48 33.25 -50.08
N SER A 2 38.10 32.42 -49.12
CA SER A 2 38.26 30.97 -48.93
C SER A 2 36.97 30.29 -48.45
N SER A 3 36.91 28.98 -48.71
CA SER A 3 35.90 27.99 -48.35
C SER A 3 36.15 27.34 -46.98
N VAL A 4 35.20 26.47 -46.53
CA VAL A 4 35.32 25.38 -45.52
C VAL A 4 35.02 25.85 -44.06
N MET A 5 34.07 25.35 -43.23
CA MET A 5 33.39 24.04 -43.05
C MET A 5 31.94 24.15 -42.51
N SER A 6 31.15 23.13 -42.86
CA SER A 6 30.00 22.56 -42.12
C SER A 6 30.38 21.88 -40.79
N ASN A 7 29.42 21.79 -39.86
CA ASN A 7 29.37 21.07 -38.56
C ASN A 7 29.39 22.04 -37.35
N SER A 8 28.52 21.97 -36.33
CA SER A 8 27.68 20.85 -35.89
C SER A 8 26.44 21.33 -35.10
N TYR A 9 25.33 20.60 -35.29
CA TYR A 9 24.04 20.73 -34.60
C TYR A 9 23.95 19.69 -33.46
N ARG A 10 25.01 19.53 -32.66
CA ARG A 10 25.14 18.41 -31.70
C ARG A 10 25.28 18.75 -30.22
N ASP A 11 25.35 20.03 -29.83
CA ASP A 11 25.70 20.37 -28.44
C ASP A 11 24.53 20.84 -27.55
N LEU A 12 23.27 20.71 -27.98
CA LEU A 12 22.10 21.10 -27.17
C LEU A 12 21.52 19.99 -26.27
N ASN A 13 22.10 18.79 -26.28
CA ASN A 13 21.52 17.62 -25.58
C ASN A 13 22.09 17.34 -24.17
N ASN A 14 22.90 18.22 -23.56
CA ASN A 14 23.52 17.90 -22.27
C ASN A 14 23.80 19.07 -21.31
N SER A 15 23.14 20.22 -21.45
CA SER A 15 23.27 21.33 -20.50
C SER A 15 22.20 21.27 -19.41
N ASN A 16 22.65 20.99 -18.18
CA ASN A 16 21.90 21.33 -16.97
C ASN A 16 21.88 22.85 -16.84
N TYR A 17 20.75 23.50 -17.13
CA TYR A 17 20.57 24.92 -16.85
C TYR A 17 20.05 25.10 -15.42
N THR A 18 20.83 25.76 -14.57
CA THR A 18 20.34 26.33 -13.31
C THR A 18 19.54 27.60 -13.62
N CYS A 19 18.45 27.83 -12.89
CA CYS A 19 17.43 28.87 -13.17
C CYS A 19 17.94 30.33 -13.17
N ASP A 20 19.21 30.59 -12.91
CA ASP A 20 19.76 31.93 -12.75
C ASP A 20 20.22 32.59 -14.08
N GLU A 21 20.17 31.90 -15.22
CA GLU A 21 20.74 32.40 -16.49
C GLU A 21 19.74 32.66 -17.63
N LEU A 22 18.42 32.59 -17.40
CA LEU A 22 17.44 32.91 -18.44
C LEU A 22 17.03 34.40 -18.39
N PRO A 23 17.04 35.12 -19.53
CA PRO A 23 16.64 36.52 -19.56
C PRO A 23 15.13 36.70 -19.28
N PRO A 24 14.69 37.85 -18.74
CA PRO A 24 13.36 38.05 -18.12
C PRO A 24 12.12 38.05 -19.04
N SER A 25 12.16 37.42 -20.22
CA SER A 25 10.99 37.37 -21.12
C SER A 25 11.15 36.33 -22.24
N SER A 26 11.64 35.13 -21.92
CA SER A 26 11.85 34.06 -22.90
C SER A 26 10.63 33.13 -22.97
N ILE A 27 9.70 33.44 -23.86
CA ILE A 27 8.71 32.46 -24.37
C ILE A 27 9.48 31.50 -25.29
N ILE A 28 9.70 30.26 -24.84
CA ILE A 28 10.25 29.22 -25.72
C ILE A 28 9.08 28.66 -26.54
N LYS A 29 9.02 29.02 -27.82
CA LYS A 29 8.05 28.44 -28.78
C LYS A 29 8.58 27.07 -29.23
N TRP A 30 7.90 26.01 -28.83
CA TRP A 30 8.00 24.70 -29.48
C TRP A 30 6.77 24.49 -30.37
N PRO A 31 6.88 23.78 -31.50
CA PRO A 31 5.71 23.47 -32.30
C PRO A 31 4.78 22.56 -31.47
N GLY A 32 3.53 22.98 -31.25
CA GLY A 32 2.50 22.24 -30.50
C GLY A 32 2.35 22.60 -29.01
N VAL A 33 3.34 23.26 -28.39
CA VAL A 33 3.36 23.52 -26.93
C VAL A 33 3.97 24.87 -26.58
N HIS A 34 3.27 25.68 -25.80
CA HIS A 34 3.77 26.96 -25.27
C HIS A 34 4.19 26.84 -23.81
N LEU A 35 5.45 27.13 -23.49
CA LEU A 35 5.91 27.32 -22.11
C LEU A 35 5.69 28.77 -21.69
N ILE A 36 4.98 28.98 -20.58
CA ILE A 36 4.77 30.32 -20.00
C ILE A 36 5.56 30.37 -18.69
N SER A 37 6.58 31.22 -18.65
CA SER A 37 7.24 31.63 -17.39
C SER A 37 6.30 32.57 -16.64
N ILE A 38 6.02 32.28 -15.37
CA ILE A 38 5.25 33.18 -14.50
C ILE A 38 6.23 33.70 -13.47
N ASP A 39 6.59 34.98 -13.59
CA ASP A 39 7.59 35.61 -12.74
C ASP A 39 7.15 35.69 -11.27
N SER A 40 8.16 35.49 -10.42
CA SER A 40 8.26 35.72 -8.98
C SER A 40 7.87 34.57 -8.01
N ILE A 41 8.85 34.35 -7.10
CA ILE A 41 8.84 33.60 -5.84
C ILE A 41 9.24 32.12 -5.97
N LYS A 42 10.48 31.85 -5.51
CA LYS A 42 11.15 30.67 -4.88
C LYS A 42 10.58 29.23 -4.95
N ASP A 43 9.43 28.98 -5.54
CA ASP A 43 8.80 27.68 -5.64
C ASP A 43 8.61 27.33 -7.12
N ALA A 44 9.01 26.12 -7.50
CA ALA A 44 8.97 25.62 -8.88
C ALA A 44 7.55 25.73 -9.48
N LYS A 45 7.34 26.68 -10.40
CA LYS A 45 6.11 26.82 -11.19
C LYS A 45 6.48 26.78 -12.66
N ILE A 46 5.88 25.87 -13.42
CA ILE A 46 6.01 25.80 -14.88
C ILE A 46 4.60 25.74 -15.48
N GLY A 47 4.29 26.64 -16.42
CA GLY A 47 3.04 26.65 -17.19
C GLY A 47 3.24 26.02 -18.57
N VAL A 48 2.35 25.10 -18.99
CA VAL A 48 2.42 24.43 -20.30
C VAL A 48 1.09 24.54 -21.06
N GLY A 49 1.13 24.99 -22.32
CA GLY A 49 -0.03 25.13 -23.22
C GLY A 49 -0.15 23.98 -24.23
N ILE A 50 -1.38 23.53 -24.55
CA ILE A 50 -1.66 22.53 -25.60
C ILE A 50 -2.27 23.21 -26.84
N GLU A 51 -1.77 22.92 -28.04
CA GLU A 51 -2.27 23.46 -29.33
C GLU A 51 -3.34 22.52 -29.94
N ASN A 52 -4.44 23.08 -30.45
CA ASN A 52 -5.45 22.34 -31.22
C ASN A 52 -5.28 22.70 -32.69
N SER A 53 -5.07 21.71 -33.57
CA SER A 53 -4.95 21.98 -35.00
C SER A 53 -6.31 21.96 -35.68
N VAL A 54 -6.48 22.92 -36.60
CA VAL A 54 -7.63 23.26 -37.45
C VAL A 54 -8.60 24.29 -36.82
N ASP A 55 -8.53 25.52 -37.35
CA ASP A 55 -9.41 26.68 -37.18
C ASP A 55 -9.70 27.19 -35.75
N GLY A 56 -8.72 27.91 -35.19
CA GLY A 56 -8.87 28.69 -33.95
C GLY A 56 -8.04 28.10 -32.81
N VAL A 57 -6.80 28.60 -32.67
CA VAL A 57 -5.86 28.10 -31.65
C VAL A 57 -6.36 28.43 -30.25
N ARG A 58 -6.80 27.41 -29.50
CA ARG A 58 -7.10 27.51 -28.08
C ARG A 58 -5.95 26.93 -27.27
N THR A 59 -5.20 27.79 -26.59
CA THR A 59 -4.14 27.40 -25.66
C THR A 59 -4.70 27.34 -24.24
N VAL A 60 -4.63 26.17 -23.59
CA VAL A 60 -4.93 26.03 -22.16
C VAL A 60 -3.63 25.88 -21.38
N GLY A 61 -3.31 26.82 -20.50
CA GLY A 61 -2.13 26.75 -19.63
C GLY A 61 -2.35 25.83 -18.44
N ILE A 62 -1.43 24.88 -18.20
CA ILE A 62 -1.48 23.98 -17.04
C ILE A 62 -0.30 24.29 -16.11
N ILE A 63 -0.60 24.59 -14.84
CA ILE A 63 0.38 24.82 -13.78
C ILE A 63 0.28 23.67 -12.79
N LEU A 64 1.40 23.02 -12.47
CA LEU A 64 1.49 22.05 -11.37
C LEU A 64 2.34 22.65 -10.25
N GLN A 65 1.80 22.67 -9.03
CA GLN A 65 2.50 23.10 -7.82
C GLN A 65 2.52 21.96 -6.80
N ILE A 66 3.72 21.56 -6.37
CA ILE A 66 3.92 20.47 -5.40
C ILE A 66 4.75 21.03 -4.25
N ASN A 67 4.21 20.97 -3.04
CA ASN A 67 4.80 21.75 -1.94
C ASN A 67 5.94 21.07 -1.18
N GLU A 68 6.18 19.76 -1.33
CA GLU A 68 7.06 19.08 -0.36
C GLU A 68 8.32 18.43 -0.96
N GLU A 69 8.29 17.75 -2.11
CA GLU A 69 9.49 17.05 -2.64
C GLU A 69 9.49 16.84 -4.18
N GLY A 70 8.66 17.59 -4.92
CA GLY A 70 8.56 17.47 -6.38
C GLY A 70 9.56 18.38 -7.08
N VAL A 71 10.59 17.83 -7.72
CA VAL A 71 11.37 18.58 -8.71
C VAL A 71 10.60 18.54 -10.02
N ILE A 72 10.12 19.69 -10.51
CA ILE A 72 9.59 19.80 -11.88
C ILE A 72 10.77 19.69 -12.85
N ALA A 73 11.23 18.48 -13.11
CA ALA A 73 12.22 18.23 -14.13
C ALA A 73 11.52 18.10 -15.49
N GLY A 74 11.59 19.17 -16.28
CA GLY A 74 11.49 19.27 -17.75
C GLY A 74 10.57 18.31 -18.51
N ILE A 75 9.77 18.88 -19.41
CA ILE A 75 9.09 18.19 -20.51
C ILE A 75 10.11 17.29 -21.22
N ASN A 76 10.01 15.97 -21.07
CA ASN A 76 10.78 15.03 -21.88
C ASN A 76 9.91 14.52 -23.02
N GLU A 77 10.52 14.58 -24.20
CA GLU A 77 10.02 14.30 -25.54
C GLU A 77 9.10 13.08 -25.69
N CYS A 78 8.19 13.26 -26.65
CA CYS A 78 7.44 12.26 -27.38
C CYS A 78 8.10 10.88 -27.49
N CYS A 79 7.41 9.85 -26.98
CA CYS A 79 7.56 8.50 -27.52
C CYS A 79 7.01 8.52 -28.95
N SER A 80 7.89 8.45 -29.97
CA SER A 80 7.81 7.89 -31.35
C SER A 80 6.47 7.56 -32.05
N SER A 81 5.33 8.01 -31.55
CA SER A 81 3.98 7.55 -31.89
C SER A 81 2.97 8.67 -32.16
N GLY A 82 3.42 9.93 -32.20
CA GLY A 82 2.57 11.07 -32.56
C GLY A 82 1.49 11.43 -31.52
N LYS A 83 1.57 10.92 -30.29
CA LYS A 83 0.63 11.27 -29.20
C LYS A 83 1.26 12.29 -28.25
N GLU A 84 0.77 13.53 -28.28
CA GLU A 84 1.17 14.62 -27.38
C GLU A 84 0.73 14.31 -25.94
N ASN A 85 1.69 14.09 -25.05
CA ASN A 85 1.44 13.86 -23.63
C ASN A 85 2.29 14.82 -22.81
N LEU A 86 1.69 15.46 -21.80
CA LEU A 86 2.42 16.22 -20.78
C LEU A 86 2.81 15.29 -19.65
N ARG A 87 4.08 15.34 -19.22
CA ARG A 87 4.60 14.47 -18.16
C ARG A 87 5.23 15.32 -17.08
N PHE A 88 4.67 15.23 -15.87
CA PHE A 88 5.22 15.86 -14.67
C PHE A 88 5.98 14.82 -13.87
N LYS A 89 7.29 15.05 -13.70
CA LYS A 89 8.13 14.17 -12.90
C LYS A 89 7.87 14.40 -11.42
N LEU A 90 7.30 13.42 -10.73
CA LEU A 90 7.25 13.41 -9.26
C LEU A 90 8.46 12.62 -8.73
N LYS A 91 8.60 12.49 -7.41
CA LYS A 91 9.74 11.78 -6.79
C LYS A 91 9.90 10.36 -7.33
N ASN A 92 8.82 9.56 -7.27
CA ASN A 92 8.83 8.13 -7.58
C ASN A 92 7.96 7.73 -8.79
N VAL A 93 6.98 8.55 -9.15
CA VAL A 93 6.07 8.31 -10.27
C VAL A 93 6.02 9.55 -11.16
N ASP A 94 5.62 9.41 -12.41
CA ASP A 94 5.32 10.57 -13.24
C ASP A 94 3.82 10.73 -13.39
N LEU A 95 3.32 11.96 -13.30
CA LEU A 95 1.93 12.26 -13.63
C LEU A 95 1.87 12.57 -15.12
N VAL A 96 1.14 11.76 -15.89
CA VAL A 96 0.99 11.94 -17.32
C VAL A 96 -0.41 12.47 -17.61
N VAL A 97 -0.47 13.64 -18.24
CA VAL A 97 -1.69 14.26 -18.74
C VAL A 97 -1.75 14.08 -20.25
N LYS A 98 -2.81 13.45 -20.73
CA LYS A 98 -3.02 13.16 -22.15
C LYS A 98 -4.37 13.69 -22.59
N ARG A 99 -4.50 14.11 -23.86
CA ARG A 99 -5.82 14.32 -24.45
C ARG A 99 -6.53 12.97 -24.54
N SER A 100 -7.77 12.88 -24.06
CA SER A 100 -8.54 11.65 -24.21
C SER A 100 -8.92 11.43 -25.67
N GLU A 101 -8.77 10.20 -26.14
CA GLU A 101 -9.21 9.76 -27.48
C GLU A 101 -10.70 9.37 -27.49
N ARG A 102 -11.36 9.37 -26.33
CA ARG A 102 -12.79 9.03 -26.19
C ARG A 102 -13.64 10.19 -26.69
N TYR A 103 -14.07 10.12 -27.95
CA TYR A 103 -15.19 10.92 -28.45
C TYR A 103 -16.49 10.42 -27.80
N ASP A 104 -17.10 11.23 -26.94
CA ASP A 104 -18.36 10.89 -26.29
C ASP A 104 -19.52 11.13 -27.27
N GLY A 105 -19.75 10.20 -28.20
CA GLY A 105 -20.79 10.30 -29.25
C GLY A 105 -22.24 10.25 -28.76
N LYS A 106 -22.49 10.40 -27.45
CA LYS A 106 -23.82 10.31 -26.82
C LYS A 106 -24.45 11.66 -26.46
N PHE A 107 -23.74 12.78 -26.60
CA PHE A 107 -24.29 14.12 -26.36
C PHE A 107 -24.46 14.86 -27.69
N ASN A 108 -25.40 14.38 -28.51
CA ASN A 108 -25.68 14.94 -29.82
C ASN A 108 -26.94 15.83 -29.84
N ASN A 109 -27.35 16.37 -28.69
CA ASN A 109 -28.46 17.31 -28.63
C ASN A 109 -27.97 18.65 -28.04
N ASP A 110 -27.82 19.60 -28.95
CA ASP A 110 -27.98 21.05 -28.84
C ASP A 110 -26.89 22.00 -28.32
N GLU A 111 -25.67 21.56 -27.99
CA GLU A 111 -24.54 22.50 -27.89
C GLU A 111 -23.22 21.89 -28.42
N ASN A 112 -22.92 22.17 -29.70
CA ASN A 112 -21.66 21.86 -30.38
C ASN A 112 -20.49 22.70 -29.82
N PHE A 113 -20.10 22.47 -28.57
CA PHE A 113 -18.83 23.02 -28.05
C PHE A 113 -17.84 21.88 -27.82
N GLU A 114 -16.75 21.86 -28.59
CA GLU A 114 -15.61 20.96 -28.37
C GLU A 114 -15.09 21.10 -26.93
N ARG A 115 -15.45 20.16 -26.07
CA ARG A 115 -14.91 20.06 -24.71
C ARG A 115 -13.56 19.37 -24.77
N LEU A 116 -12.50 20.01 -24.26
CA LEU A 116 -11.19 19.38 -24.11
C LEU A 116 -11.26 18.38 -22.95
N VAL A 117 -10.98 17.11 -23.22
CA VAL A 117 -10.92 16.04 -22.21
C VAL A 117 -9.47 15.68 -21.93
N LEU A 118 -9.03 15.83 -20.68
CA LEU A 118 -7.70 15.43 -20.23
C LEU A 118 -7.79 14.19 -19.33
N GLU A 119 -6.97 13.18 -19.63
CA GLU A 119 -6.73 12.01 -18.79
C GLU A 119 -5.46 12.22 -17.97
N VAL A 120 -5.57 12.14 -16.65
CA VAL A 120 -4.41 12.17 -15.74
C VAL A 120 -4.16 10.77 -15.20
N LYS A 121 -2.97 10.21 -15.46
CA LYS A 121 -2.56 8.86 -15.01
C LYS A 121 -1.19 8.87 -14.37
N PRO A 122 -0.95 8.07 -13.33
CA PRO A 122 0.40 7.79 -12.92
C PRO A 122 1.12 6.91 -13.94
N PHE A 123 2.39 7.20 -14.17
CA PHE A 123 3.31 6.41 -14.98
C PHE A 123 4.47 5.95 -14.11
N ASN A 124 4.56 4.64 -13.92
CA ASN A 124 5.64 4.05 -13.13
C ASN A 124 6.94 4.01 -13.94
N ARG A 125 8.02 4.60 -13.40
CA ARG A 125 9.33 4.61 -14.07
C ARG A 125 10.00 3.24 -14.10
N LEU A 126 9.73 2.41 -13.07
CA LEU A 126 10.33 1.10 -12.90
C LEU A 126 9.23 0.03 -12.86
N PRO A 127 9.17 -0.91 -13.81
CA PRO A 127 8.18 -1.99 -13.81
C PRO A 127 8.25 -2.88 -12.56
N THR A 128 9.41 -2.90 -11.90
CA THR A 128 9.73 -3.71 -10.72
C THR A 128 9.53 -2.95 -9.40
N SER A 129 8.83 -1.81 -9.39
CA SER A 129 8.47 -1.12 -8.14
C SER A 129 6.98 -1.25 -7.84
N SER A 130 6.64 -1.35 -6.56
CA SER A 130 5.29 -1.13 -6.06
C SER A 130 5.25 0.23 -5.39
N TRP A 131 4.28 1.03 -5.75
CA TRP A 131 4.08 2.35 -5.15
C TRP A 131 2.59 2.59 -4.91
N LYS A 132 2.32 3.33 -3.84
CA LYS A 132 1.00 3.81 -3.43
C LYS A 132 1.19 5.19 -2.79
N ALA A 133 0.39 6.17 -3.17
CA ALA A 133 0.40 7.49 -2.57
C ALA A 133 -1.03 7.96 -2.31
N LEU A 134 -1.26 8.52 -1.13
CA LEU A 134 -2.45 9.27 -0.80
C LEU A 134 -2.11 10.75 -0.93
N ILE A 135 -2.83 11.46 -1.80
CA ILE A 135 -2.52 12.83 -2.19
C ILE A 135 -3.75 13.69 -1.98
N GLN A 136 -3.59 14.80 -1.27
CA GLN A 136 -4.57 15.88 -1.27
C GLN A 136 -4.27 16.79 -2.46
N ALA A 137 -5.27 17.04 -3.30
CA ALA A 137 -5.10 17.91 -4.46
C ALA A 137 -6.18 18.98 -4.53
N ARG A 138 -5.81 20.12 -5.11
CA ARG A 138 -6.69 21.26 -5.37
C ARG A 138 -6.61 21.66 -6.82
N LEU A 139 -7.77 21.76 -7.45
CA LEU A 139 -7.89 22.22 -8.82
C LEU A 139 -8.41 23.66 -8.82
N TYR A 140 -7.67 24.52 -9.48
CA TYR A 140 -8.06 25.89 -9.75
C TYR A 140 -8.20 26.11 -11.25
N VAL A 141 -9.14 26.96 -11.64
CA VAL A 141 -9.31 27.38 -13.03
C VAL A 141 -9.27 28.91 -13.11
N ALA A 142 -8.79 29.44 -14.24
CA ALA A 142 -8.84 30.86 -14.54
C ALA A 142 -9.36 31.08 -15.96
N GLU A 143 -10.19 32.10 -16.11
CA GLU A 143 -10.61 32.65 -17.40
C GLU A 143 -9.56 33.64 -17.92
N TYR A 144 -9.66 34.02 -19.19
CA TYR A 144 -8.78 35.01 -19.78
C TYR A 144 -8.88 36.36 -19.02
N GLY A 145 -7.78 36.81 -18.42
CA GLY A 145 -7.73 38.03 -17.59
C GLY A 145 -8.34 37.89 -16.18
N GLY A 146 -8.82 36.70 -15.80
CA GLY A 146 -9.40 36.41 -14.48
C GLY A 146 -8.37 35.88 -13.47
N SER A 147 -8.73 35.91 -12.18
CA SER A 147 -7.98 35.25 -11.11
C SER A 147 -8.28 33.75 -11.05
N PHE A 148 -7.33 32.96 -10.52
CA PHE A 148 -7.55 31.55 -10.24
C PHE A 148 -8.64 31.37 -9.18
N ARG A 149 -9.62 30.52 -9.48
CA ARG A 149 -10.71 30.14 -8.58
C ARG A 149 -10.64 28.65 -8.29
N LEU A 150 -10.73 28.27 -7.02
CA LEU A 150 -10.78 26.88 -6.60
C LEU A 150 -12.10 26.26 -7.08
N VAL A 151 -12.01 25.14 -7.79
CA VAL A 151 -13.17 24.38 -8.27
C VAL A 151 -13.28 23.01 -7.61
N MET A 152 -12.20 22.51 -7.02
CA MET A 152 -12.15 21.19 -6.39
C MET A 152 -11.04 21.14 -5.35
N GLY A 153 -11.32 20.50 -4.21
CA GLY A 153 -10.32 20.04 -3.26
C GLY A 153 -10.67 18.63 -2.81
N GLU A 154 -9.80 17.65 -3.08
CA GLU A 154 -10.11 16.24 -2.86
C GLU A 154 -8.86 15.43 -2.48
N VAL A 155 -9.08 14.21 -1.98
CA VAL A 155 -8.01 13.26 -1.66
C VAL A 155 -8.06 12.09 -2.64
N PHE A 156 -6.94 11.82 -3.30
CA PHE A 156 -6.77 10.77 -4.29
C PHE A 156 -5.82 9.70 -3.78
N GLU A 157 -6.17 8.44 -3.98
CA GLU A 157 -5.22 7.33 -3.88
C GLU A 157 -4.69 7.02 -5.27
N LEU A 158 -3.38 7.12 -5.46
CA LEU A 158 -2.71 6.68 -6.67
C LEU A 158 -1.86 5.44 -6.36
N SER A 159 -1.90 4.41 -7.21
CA SER A 159 -1.05 3.23 -7.00
C SER A 159 -0.64 2.54 -8.30
N THR A 160 0.33 1.62 -8.20
CA THR A 160 0.72 0.74 -9.31
C THR A 160 -0.39 -0.16 -9.83
N ASN A 161 -1.30 -0.56 -8.94
CA ASN A 161 -2.31 -1.58 -9.21
C ASN A 161 -3.73 -1.00 -9.22
N SER A 162 -3.88 0.34 -9.20
CA SER A 162 -5.19 0.95 -9.38
C SER A 162 -5.63 0.71 -10.81
N SER A 163 -6.47 -0.31 -10.98
CA SER A 163 -7.35 -0.52 -12.12
C SER A 163 -8.40 0.60 -12.26
N ASP A 164 -8.36 1.59 -11.37
CA ASP A 164 -9.15 2.80 -11.49
C ASP A 164 -8.78 3.55 -12.78
N PRO A 165 -9.79 4.01 -13.52
CA PRO A 165 -9.57 4.80 -14.72
C PRO A 165 -8.89 6.15 -14.36
N PRO A 166 -8.31 6.82 -15.36
CA PRO A 166 -7.78 8.16 -15.17
C PRO A 166 -8.80 9.13 -14.58
N LEU A 167 -8.30 10.15 -13.88
CA LEU A 167 -9.06 11.38 -13.69
C LEU A 167 -9.35 12.00 -15.06
N GLU A 168 -10.63 12.11 -15.41
CA GLU A 168 -11.11 12.73 -16.66
C GLU A 168 -11.56 14.17 -16.37
N LEU A 169 -10.80 15.16 -16.86
CA LEU A 169 -11.15 16.58 -16.75
C LEU A 169 -11.80 17.06 -18.05
N ARG A 170 -13.04 17.54 -18.01
CA ARG A 170 -13.74 18.13 -19.16
C ARG A 170 -13.75 19.66 -19.02
N ILE A 171 -13.09 20.35 -19.96
CA ILE A 171 -12.77 21.78 -19.84
C ILE A 171 -13.63 22.62 -20.80
N ASP A 172 -14.48 23.48 -20.24
CA ASP A 172 -15.29 24.50 -20.96
C ASP A 172 -14.40 25.52 -21.69
N GLN A 173 -14.84 26.01 -22.86
CA GLN A 173 -14.20 27.01 -23.71
C GLN A 173 -13.68 28.27 -23.00
N LYS A 174 -14.38 28.74 -21.96
CA LYS A 174 -14.01 29.98 -21.24
C LYS A 174 -12.75 29.84 -20.38
N ILE A 175 -12.38 28.60 -20.04
CA ILE A 175 -11.23 28.32 -19.18
C ILE A 175 -9.94 28.45 -20.00
N PHE A 176 -9.05 29.33 -19.57
CA PHE A 176 -7.76 29.61 -20.21
C PHE A 176 -6.59 28.98 -19.46
N ALA A 177 -6.68 28.84 -18.15
CA ALA A 177 -5.64 28.20 -17.34
C ALA A 177 -6.21 27.29 -16.26
N ILE A 178 -5.44 26.26 -15.93
CA ILE A 178 -5.70 25.30 -14.88
C ILE A 178 -4.46 25.25 -13.98
N LYS A 179 -4.67 25.31 -12.68
CA LYS A 179 -3.62 25.12 -11.69
C LYS A 179 -3.99 23.95 -10.79
N LEU A 180 -3.09 22.98 -10.70
CA LEU A 180 -3.20 21.81 -9.84
C LEU A 180 -2.19 21.95 -8.71
N GLU A 181 -2.66 22.01 -7.47
CA GLU A 181 -1.81 21.94 -6.29
C GLU A 181 -1.92 20.55 -5.67
N MET A 182 -0.80 19.95 -5.28
CA MET A 182 -0.76 18.61 -4.70
C MET A 182 0.12 18.55 -3.45
N ARG A 183 -0.34 17.81 -2.45
CA ARG A 183 0.38 17.50 -1.20
C ARG A 183 0.25 16.02 -0.89
N TYR A 184 1.35 15.38 -0.49
CA TYR A 184 1.32 13.98 -0.06
C TYR A 184 0.79 13.91 1.37
N ILE A 185 -0.22 13.07 1.59
CA ILE A 185 -0.68 12.67 2.93
C ILE A 185 0.09 11.43 3.38
N ASN A 186 0.23 10.45 2.47
CA ASN A 186 0.96 9.22 2.73
C ASN A 186 1.66 8.75 1.44
N GLU A 187 2.84 8.19 1.57
CA GLU A 187 3.59 7.61 0.46
C GLU A 187 4.23 6.28 0.87
N ASN A 188 3.96 5.23 0.09
CA ASN A 188 4.60 3.94 0.22
C ASN A 188 5.21 3.56 -1.13
N TYR A 189 6.52 3.69 -1.23
CA TYR A 189 7.32 3.24 -2.36
C TYR A 189 8.24 2.09 -1.94
N ARG A 190 8.19 1.00 -2.71
CA ARG A 190 9.00 -0.20 -2.51
C ARG A 190 9.51 -0.71 -3.85
N GLU A 191 10.83 -0.73 -4.01
CA GLU A 191 11.46 -1.44 -5.11
C GLU A 191 11.49 -2.94 -4.81
N MET A 192 11.17 -3.78 -5.80
CA MET A 192 11.24 -5.22 -5.63
C MET A 192 12.70 -5.67 -5.58
N PRO A 193 13.06 -6.56 -4.63
CA PRO A 193 14.42 -7.04 -4.50
C PRO A 193 14.86 -7.82 -5.73
N LEU A 194 16.13 -7.68 -6.08
CA LEU A 194 16.78 -8.47 -7.13
C LEU A 194 17.32 -9.81 -6.62
N PHE A 195 17.16 -10.10 -5.32
CA PHE A 195 17.64 -11.32 -4.65
C PHE A 195 19.12 -11.59 -4.95
N LYS A 196 20.00 -10.66 -4.58
CA LYS A 196 21.45 -10.78 -4.75
C LYS A 196 22.18 -11.08 -3.44
N ASP A 197 21.45 -11.13 -2.33
CA ASP A 197 21.98 -11.28 -0.99
C ASP A 197 21.43 -12.59 -0.39
N GLY A 198 22.33 -13.53 -0.07
CA GLY A 198 21.94 -14.84 0.43
C GLY A 198 23.08 -15.86 0.48
N ASP A 199 22.83 -17.00 1.11
CA ASP A 199 23.76 -18.13 1.29
C ASP A 199 23.34 -19.38 0.50
N LEU A 200 22.35 -19.23 -0.38
CA LEU A 200 21.78 -20.29 -1.20
C LEU A 200 21.58 -19.82 -2.64
N GLU A 201 22.20 -20.55 -3.58
CA GLU A 201 22.14 -20.25 -5.01
C GLU A 201 20.93 -20.92 -5.67
N VAL A 202 20.18 -20.14 -6.46
CA VAL A 202 18.99 -20.64 -7.18
C VAL A 202 19.20 -20.52 -8.68
N PHE A 203 19.05 -21.64 -9.38
CA PHE A 203 19.16 -21.76 -10.84
C PHE A 203 17.80 -22.15 -11.42
N ALA A 204 17.45 -21.62 -12.61
CA ALA A 204 16.23 -22.04 -13.27
C ALA A 204 16.42 -23.45 -13.87
N THR A 205 17.60 -23.68 -14.48
CA THR A 205 18.01 -24.99 -15.00
C THR A 205 19.43 -25.36 -14.57
N LYS A 206 19.74 -26.66 -14.58
CA LYS A 206 21.09 -27.16 -14.25
C LYS A 206 22.19 -26.67 -15.20
N TYR A 207 21.82 -26.18 -16.39
CA TYR A 207 22.73 -25.72 -17.44
C TYR A 207 22.94 -24.21 -17.42
N ASP A 208 22.23 -23.47 -16.56
CA ASP A 208 22.42 -22.02 -16.47
C ASP A 208 23.83 -21.74 -15.93
N PRO A 209 24.57 -20.81 -16.55
CA PRO A 209 25.96 -20.54 -16.19
C PRO A 209 26.09 -19.85 -14.83
N GLU A 210 25.07 -19.12 -14.39
CA GLU A 210 25.05 -18.34 -13.15
C GLU A 210 23.67 -18.46 -12.47
N PRO A 211 23.62 -18.37 -11.13
CA PRO A 211 22.35 -18.33 -10.41
C PRO A 211 21.59 -17.04 -10.75
N PHE A 212 20.27 -17.14 -10.90
CA PHE A 212 19.45 -15.95 -11.13
C PHE A 212 19.04 -15.25 -9.83
N ALA A 213 19.17 -15.94 -8.69
CA ALA A 213 18.86 -15.41 -7.37
C ALA A 213 19.75 -16.06 -6.29
N TRP A 214 20.05 -15.25 -5.29
CA TRP A 214 20.68 -15.60 -4.02
C TRP A 214 19.67 -15.32 -2.91
N VAL A 215 19.39 -16.33 -2.09
CA VAL A 215 18.37 -16.25 -1.04
C VAL A 215 18.90 -16.73 0.30
N HIS A 216 18.26 -16.32 1.40
CA HIS A 216 18.60 -16.78 2.73
C HIS A 216 18.02 -18.18 2.95
N ARG A 217 18.91 -19.16 3.11
CA ARG A 217 18.56 -20.56 3.34
C ARG A 217 17.63 -20.74 4.51
N ALA A 218 17.95 -20.12 5.64
CA ALA A 218 17.17 -20.21 6.87
C ALA A 218 15.74 -19.69 6.68
N LEU A 219 15.58 -18.64 5.87
CA LEU A 219 14.28 -18.08 5.55
C LEU A 219 13.50 -19.03 4.63
N LEU A 220 14.16 -19.56 3.60
CA LEU A 220 13.51 -20.49 2.68
C LEU A 220 13.09 -21.79 3.39
N ALA A 221 13.92 -22.30 4.32
CA ALA A 221 13.61 -23.47 5.14
C ALA A 221 12.37 -23.28 6.03
N LEU A 222 12.04 -22.04 6.41
CA LEU A 222 10.81 -21.74 7.16
C LEU A 222 9.55 -21.90 6.30
N TYR A 223 9.63 -21.59 5.01
CA TYR A 223 8.48 -21.57 4.10
C TYR A 223 8.37 -22.80 3.21
N THR A 224 9.49 -23.42 2.86
CA THR A 224 9.56 -24.64 2.06
C THR A 224 10.77 -25.47 2.48
N PRO A 225 10.66 -26.20 3.61
CA PRO A 225 11.73 -27.05 4.11
C PRO A 225 12.26 -28.02 3.05
N ARG A 226 11.40 -28.51 2.16
CA ARG A 226 11.71 -29.50 1.11
C ARG A 226 12.78 -29.06 0.10
N LEU A 227 13.00 -27.75 -0.06
CA LEU A 227 14.06 -27.24 -0.95
C LEU A 227 15.43 -27.17 -0.27
N VAL A 228 15.47 -27.27 1.05
CA VAL A 228 16.65 -26.92 1.86
C VAL A 228 17.07 -28.07 2.77
N LEU A 229 16.14 -28.96 3.11
CA LEU A 229 16.33 -30.09 3.99
C LEU A 229 16.00 -31.40 3.26
N SER A 230 16.80 -32.43 3.52
CA SER A 230 16.45 -33.81 3.16
C SER A 230 15.45 -34.41 4.15
N ASP A 231 14.92 -35.59 3.83
CA ASP A 231 13.92 -36.29 4.65
C ASP A 231 14.41 -36.61 6.07
N ASP A 232 15.73 -36.73 6.27
CA ASP A 232 16.36 -36.92 7.59
C ASP A 232 16.65 -35.60 8.34
N GLY A 233 16.25 -34.46 7.77
CA GLY A 233 16.45 -33.13 8.33
C GLY A 233 17.86 -32.57 8.15
N THR A 234 18.73 -33.23 7.37
CA THR A 234 20.06 -32.69 7.05
C THR A 234 19.98 -31.60 5.98
N VAL A 235 20.91 -30.66 6.03
CA VAL A 235 20.92 -29.50 5.13
C VAL A 235 21.40 -29.93 3.74
N LEU A 236 20.58 -29.70 2.71
CA LEU A 236 20.92 -29.97 1.32
C LEU A 236 22.03 -29.02 0.81
N ASN A 237 22.63 -29.38 -0.32
CA ASN A 237 23.70 -28.60 -0.96
C ASN A 237 23.33 -27.12 -1.16
N ASN A 238 24.32 -26.26 -1.37
CA ASN A 238 24.14 -24.81 -1.56
C ASN A 238 23.50 -24.40 -2.89
N ARG A 239 22.81 -25.32 -3.57
CA ARG A 239 22.29 -25.13 -4.92
C ARG A 239 20.88 -25.72 -5.05
N ILE A 240 19.96 -24.90 -5.55
CA ILE A 240 18.59 -25.31 -5.95
C ILE A 240 18.46 -25.19 -7.47
N VAL A 241 17.82 -26.18 -8.11
CA VAL A 241 17.45 -26.15 -9.53
C VAL A 241 15.93 -26.26 -9.65
N LEU A 242 15.27 -25.18 -10.08
CA LEU A 242 13.80 -25.11 -10.08
C LEU A 242 13.12 -26.10 -11.03
N LYS A 243 13.77 -26.44 -12.15
CA LYS A 243 13.25 -27.40 -13.13
C LYS A 243 13.00 -28.78 -12.52
N ASP A 244 13.73 -29.16 -11.48
CA ASP A 244 13.56 -30.44 -10.79
C ASP A 244 12.24 -30.49 -9.97
N HIS A 245 11.58 -29.34 -9.81
CA HIS A 245 10.30 -29.17 -9.10
C HIS A 245 9.17 -28.68 -10.02
N ASP A 246 9.36 -28.71 -11.35
CA ASP A 246 8.42 -28.19 -12.35
C ASP A 246 8.00 -26.72 -12.14
N ILE A 247 8.91 -25.86 -11.67
CA ILE A 247 8.62 -24.45 -11.37
C ILE A 247 9.40 -23.55 -12.31
N THR A 248 8.73 -22.51 -12.83
CA THR A 248 9.39 -21.48 -13.63
C THR A 248 10.05 -20.41 -12.75
N LYS A 249 10.98 -19.67 -13.35
CA LYS A 249 11.63 -18.53 -12.68
C LYS A 249 10.61 -17.51 -12.17
N GLU A 250 9.60 -17.18 -12.98
CA GLU A 250 8.58 -16.18 -12.66
C GLU A 250 7.69 -16.65 -11.50
N GLN A 251 7.31 -17.94 -11.49
CA GLN A 251 6.57 -18.56 -10.40
C GLN A 251 7.33 -18.49 -9.08
N PHE A 252 8.62 -18.81 -9.11
CA PHE A 252 9.45 -18.75 -7.92
C PHE A 252 9.70 -17.31 -7.44
N LEU A 253 9.89 -16.35 -8.35
CA LEU A 253 10.06 -14.94 -7.97
C LEU A 253 8.82 -14.38 -7.26
N GLU A 254 7.62 -14.72 -7.74
CA GLU A 254 6.37 -14.33 -7.08
C GLU A 254 6.27 -14.90 -5.65
N LEU A 255 6.70 -16.16 -5.47
CA LEU A 255 6.80 -16.78 -4.15
C LEU A 255 7.80 -16.03 -3.26
N LEU A 256 9.00 -15.72 -3.76
CA LEU A 256 10.03 -15.02 -3.00
C LEU A 256 9.58 -13.62 -2.57
N TYR A 257 8.81 -12.89 -3.40
CA TYR A 257 8.26 -11.59 -3.01
C TYR A 257 7.35 -11.70 -1.78
N GLN A 258 6.61 -12.80 -1.64
CA GLN A 258 5.79 -13.06 -0.45
C GLN A 258 6.64 -13.52 0.75
N ILE A 259 7.63 -14.39 0.55
CA ILE A 259 8.55 -14.88 1.60
C ILE A 259 9.32 -13.71 2.24
N TYR A 260 9.87 -12.82 1.40
CA TYR A 260 10.58 -11.62 1.86
C TYR A 260 9.63 -10.47 2.25
N ARG A 261 8.31 -10.73 2.27
CA ARG A 261 7.24 -9.79 2.63
C ARG A 261 7.35 -8.44 1.92
N THR A 262 7.68 -8.37 0.64
CA THR A 262 8.04 -7.10 -0.02
C THR A 262 6.91 -6.05 -0.03
N GLY A 263 5.70 -6.43 0.39
CA GLY A 263 4.49 -5.61 0.30
C GLY A 263 3.79 -5.77 -1.05
N ARG A 264 4.33 -6.63 -1.93
CA ARG A 264 3.67 -7.01 -3.17
C ARG A 264 2.30 -7.66 -2.85
N PRO A 265 1.18 -7.11 -3.37
CA PRO A 265 -0.13 -7.70 -3.13
C PRO A 265 -0.21 -9.15 -3.59
N ILE A 266 -0.92 -9.98 -2.81
CA ILE A 266 -1.14 -11.40 -3.13
C ILE A 266 -1.87 -11.56 -4.48
N SER A 267 -2.69 -10.58 -4.85
CA SER A 267 -3.44 -10.56 -6.10
C SER A 267 -2.61 -10.20 -7.34
N SER A 268 -1.42 -9.63 -7.20
CA SER A 268 -0.64 -9.10 -8.34
C SER A 268 -0.32 -10.17 -9.40
N ASN A 269 -0.05 -11.40 -8.98
CA ASN A 269 0.06 -12.56 -9.88
C ASN A 269 -0.39 -13.84 -9.16
N LEU A 270 -1.69 -13.87 -8.87
CA LEU A 270 -2.31 -14.93 -8.08
C LEU A 270 -2.06 -16.34 -8.65
N GLU A 271 -2.04 -16.48 -9.98
CA GLU A 271 -1.83 -17.77 -10.65
C GLU A 271 -0.42 -18.32 -10.42
N ASN A 272 0.61 -17.54 -10.72
CA ASN A 272 2.00 -17.96 -10.52
C ASN A 272 2.31 -18.24 -9.05
N LEU A 273 1.80 -17.39 -8.14
CA LEU A 273 1.98 -17.56 -6.70
C LEU A 273 1.29 -18.84 -6.19
N SER A 274 0.08 -19.13 -6.65
CA SER A 274 -0.67 -20.34 -6.25
C SER A 274 0.02 -21.61 -6.73
N ILE A 275 0.49 -21.63 -7.98
CA ILE A 275 1.22 -22.78 -8.55
C ILE A 275 2.50 -23.04 -7.76
N ALA A 276 3.33 -22.02 -7.55
CA ALA A 276 4.58 -22.16 -6.80
C ALA A 276 4.34 -22.64 -5.37
N SER A 277 3.39 -22.01 -4.67
CA SER A 277 3.09 -22.34 -3.27
C SER A 277 2.56 -23.76 -3.12
N THR A 278 1.74 -24.23 -4.07
CA THR A 278 1.19 -25.59 -4.03
C THR A 278 2.25 -26.64 -4.36
N LYS A 279 3.10 -26.39 -5.37
CA LYS A 279 4.15 -27.34 -5.77
C LYS A 279 5.25 -27.48 -4.71
N LEU A 280 5.56 -26.39 -4.01
CA LEU A 280 6.60 -26.34 -2.97
C LEU A 280 6.09 -26.56 -1.55
N ASP A 281 4.78 -26.81 -1.41
CA ASP A 281 4.12 -27.05 -0.13
C ASP A 281 4.36 -25.92 0.87
N CYS A 282 4.19 -24.67 0.42
CA CYS A 282 4.43 -23.48 1.22
C CYS A 282 3.26 -23.15 2.13
N GLU A 283 3.07 -23.91 3.21
CA GLU A 283 1.91 -23.82 4.11
C GLU A 283 1.58 -22.39 4.56
N LEU A 284 2.58 -21.60 4.99
CA LEU A 284 2.38 -20.22 5.44
C LEU A 284 1.82 -19.28 4.35
N ILE A 285 2.21 -19.50 3.10
CA ILE A 285 1.73 -18.69 1.96
C ILE A 285 0.41 -19.24 1.43
N LEU A 286 0.24 -20.56 1.40
CA LEU A 286 -1.03 -21.21 1.12
C LEU A 286 -2.11 -20.72 2.08
N TRP A 287 -1.81 -20.59 3.37
CA TRP A 287 -2.72 -20.03 4.36
C TRP A 287 -3.14 -18.60 4.03
N LYS A 288 -2.18 -17.74 3.63
CA LYS A 288 -2.46 -16.37 3.20
C LYS A 288 -3.33 -16.32 1.94
N LEU A 289 -3.06 -17.20 0.97
CA LEU A 289 -3.88 -17.36 -0.23
C LEU A 289 -5.30 -17.82 0.11
N CYS A 290 -5.45 -18.74 1.06
CA CYS A 290 -6.77 -19.22 1.52
C CYS A 290 -7.58 -18.09 2.14
N ARG A 291 -6.99 -17.32 3.07
CA ARG A 291 -7.64 -16.12 3.65
C ARG A 291 -8.01 -15.10 2.58
N PHE A 292 -7.12 -14.85 1.61
CA PHE A 292 -7.39 -13.92 0.52
C PHE A 292 -8.58 -14.37 -0.34
N MET A 293 -8.65 -15.66 -0.71
CA MET A 293 -9.73 -16.22 -1.51
C MET A 293 -11.06 -16.31 -0.76
N ALA A 294 -11.01 -16.57 0.54
CA ALA A 294 -12.19 -16.66 1.40
C ALA A 294 -12.72 -15.29 1.86
N GLY A 295 -11.91 -14.23 1.75
CA GLY A 295 -12.28 -12.89 2.18
C GLY A 295 -13.54 -12.35 1.49
N ASN A 296 -14.15 -11.35 2.13
CA ASN A 296 -15.35 -10.66 1.64
C ASN A 296 -14.98 -9.58 0.61
N SER A 297 -14.42 -9.98 -0.54
CA SER A 297 -14.38 -9.10 -1.71
C SER A 297 -15.72 -9.17 -2.44
N ASP A 298 -16.40 -8.03 -2.61
CA ASP A 298 -17.70 -7.90 -3.32
C ASP A 298 -17.66 -8.33 -4.79
N GLU A 299 -16.47 -8.64 -5.31
CA GLU A 299 -16.26 -8.98 -6.72
C GLU A 299 -16.65 -10.43 -7.10
N LEU A 300 -16.74 -11.37 -6.14
CA LEU A 300 -17.01 -12.79 -6.45
C LEU A 300 -17.97 -13.44 -5.44
N ASN A 301 -18.96 -14.17 -5.95
CA ASN A 301 -19.86 -14.98 -5.12
C ASN A 301 -19.24 -16.32 -4.70
N PHE A 302 -19.91 -17.06 -3.81
CA PHE A 302 -19.46 -18.38 -3.31
C PHE A 302 -19.04 -19.34 -4.44
N ILE A 303 -19.89 -19.49 -5.47
CA ILE A 303 -19.67 -20.44 -6.57
C ILE A 303 -18.40 -20.07 -7.35
N GLU A 304 -18.23 -18.79 -7.66
CA GLU A 304 -17.07 -18.27 -8.37
C GLU A 304 -15.79 -18.43 -7.55
N LYS A 305 -15.84 -18.17 -6.24
CA LYS A 305 -14.69 -18.36 -5.32
C LYS A 305 -14.25 -19.83 -5.27
N VAL A 306 -15.19 -20.77 -5.20
CA VAL A 306 -14.88 -22.22 -5.22
C VAL A 306 -14.28 -22.63 -6.57
N LYS A 307 -14.89 -22.23 -7.69
CA LYS A 307 -14.38 -22.56 -9.04
C LYS A 307 -12.99 -21.98 -9.28
N LYS A 308 -12.75 -20.72 -8.88
CA LYS A 308 -11.45 -20.06 -9.01
C LYS A 308 -10.40 -20.73 -8.13
N SER A 309 -10.73 -21.03 -6.87
CA SER A 309 -9.84 -21.76 -5.95
C SER A 309 -9.48 -23.14 -6.48
N ALA A 310 -10.45 -23.87 -7.05
CA ALA A 310 -10.22 -25.17 -7.67
C ALA A 310 -9.28 -25.08 -8.89
N LYS A 311 -9.47 -24.07 -9.75
CA LYS A 311 -8.58 -23.83 -10.90
C LYS A 311 -7.14 -23.56 -10.44
N LEU A 312 -6.97 -22.88 -9.31
CA LEU A 312 -5.67 -22.53 -8.73
C LEU A 312 -5.05 -23.66 -7.86
N GLY A 313 -5.77 -24.76 -7.64
CA GLY A 313 -5.32 -25.87 -6.79
C GLY A 313 -5.36 -25.59 -5.28
N LEU A 314 -6.07 -24.53 -4.85
CA LEU A 314 -6.13 -24.08 -3.46
C LEU A 314 -7.21 -24.86 -2.68
N ASN A 315 -6.93 -26.12 -2.36
CA ASN A 315 -7.89 -27.02 -1.73
C ASN A 315 -8.35 -26.55 -0.34
N GLU A 316 -7.44 -26.03 0.48
CA GLU A 316 -7.78 -25.50 1.81
C GLU A 316 -8.65 -24.23 1.72
N ALA A 317 -8.49 -23.43 0.67
CA ALA A 317 -9.37 -22.29 0.42
C ALA A 317 -10.80 -22.76 0.13
N ILE A 318 -10.97 -23.84 -0.65
CA ILE A 318 -12.29 -24.44 -0.91
C ILE A 318 -12.95 -24.87 0.39
N LYS A 319 -12.20 -25.53 1.29
CA LYS A 319 -12.73 -25.92 2.61
C LYS A 319 -13.13 -24.71 3.44
N GLN A 320 -12.27 -23.69 3.53
CA GLN A 320 -12.54 -22.46 4.26
C GLN A 320 -13.79 -21.74 3.73
N ILE A 321 -13.89 -21.54 2.40
CA ILE A 321 -15.05 -20.94 1.75
C ILE A 321 -16.33 -21.75 2.04
N SER A 322 -16.26 -23.08 1.91
CA SER A 322 -17.40 -23.99 2.12
C SER A 322 -17.81 -24.11 3.58
N TYR A 323 -16.89 -23.94 4.53
CA TYR A 323 -17.20 -23.89 5.94
C TYR A 323 -17.87 -22.55 6.28
N ASN A 324 -17.30 -21.44 5.81
CA ASN A 324 -17.79 -20.09 6.12
C ASN A 324 -19.19 -19.83 5.53
N VAL A 325 -19.50 -20.35 4.32
CA VAL A 325 -20.83 -20.20 3.68
C VAL A 325 -21.97 -20.84 4.48
N VAL A 326 -21.70 -21.86 5.29
CA VAL A 326 -22.67 -22.45 6.23
C VAL A 326 -22.86 -21.55 7.45
N LYS A 327 -21.77 -20.95 7.95
CA LYS A 327 -21.79 -20.04 9.10
C LYS A 327 -22.51 -18.73 8.78
N THR A 328 -22.38 -18.23 7.56
CA THR A 328 -23.08 -17.02 7.09
C THR A 328 -24.54 -17.27 6.70
N GLY A 329 -24.97 -18.53 6.57
CA GLY A 329 -26.33 -18.91 6.16
C GLY A 329 -26.57 -18.90 4.64
N GLU A 330 -25.59 -18.46 3.85
CA GLU A 330 -25.67 -18.44 2.37
C GLU A 330 -25.87 -19.85 1.79
N TRP A 331 -25.35 -20.90 2.45
CA TRP A 331 -25.56 -22.29 2.03
C TRP A 331 -27.05 -22.70 2.03
N GLU A 332 -27.80 -22.36 3.08
CA GLU A 332 -29.21 -22.70 3.19
C GLU A 332 -30.04 -21.96 2.12
N MET A 333 -29.68 -20.71 1.81
CA MET A 333 -30.30 -19.95 0.72
C MET A 333 -30.06 -20.60 -0.64
N LEU A 334 -28.84 -21.05 -0.92
CA LEU A 334 -28.50 -21.75 -2.16
C LEU A 334 -29.27 -23.08 -2.28
N GLN A 335 -29.36 -23.86 -1.19
CA GLN A 335 -30.13 -25.10 -1.19
C GLN A 335 -31.61 -24.87 -1.45
N ASN A 336 -32.21 -23.87 -0.82
CA ASN A 336 -33.61 -23.49 -1.04
C ASN A 336 -33.86 -23.00 -2.47
N GLY A 337 -32.84 -22.42 -3.12
CA GLY A 337 -32.85 -22.05 -4.53
C GLY A 337 -32.65 -23.21 -5.52
N GLY A 338 -32.52 -24.45 -5.05
CA GLY A 338 -32.33 -25.64 -5.90
C GLY A 338 -30.89 -25.86 -6.38
N PHE A 339 -29.89 -25.29 -5.71
CA PHE A 339 -28.48 -25.44 -6.08
C PHE A 339 -27.96 -26.88 -5.92
N ASP A 340 -27.47 -27.47 -7.01
CA ASP A 340 -26.72 -28.74 -6.98
C ASP A 340 -25.20 -28.49 -7.03
N ALA A 341 -24.56 -28.59 -5.86
CA ALA A 341 -23.12 -28.42 -5.72
C ALA A 341 -22.29 -29.52 -6.43
N ARG A 342 -22.82 -30.74 -6.55
CA ARG A 342 -22.12 -31.84 -7.21
C ARG A 342 -22.07 -31.62 -8.71
N GLU A 343 -23.16 -31.14 -9.31
CA GLU A 343 -23.19 -30.75 -10.72
C GLU A 343 -22.31 -29.52 -10.96
N CYS A 344 -22.41 -28.50 -10.09
CA CYS A 344 -21.73 -27.23 -10.30
C CYS A 344 -20.19 -27.31 -10.17
N PHE A 345 -19.68 -28.10 -9.22
CA PHE A 345 -18.24 -28.21 -8.92
C PHE A 345 -17.61 -29.50 -9.44
N GLY A 346 -18.42 -30.49 -9.82
CA GLY A 346 -17.96 -31.82 -10.17
C GLY A 346 -17.68 -32.70 -8.95
N GLN A 347 -17.82 -34.01 -9.15
CA GLN A 347 -17.84 -35.00 -8.07
C GLN A 347 -16.56 -35.02 -7.21
N LYS A 348 -15.39 -34.84 -7.82
CA LYS A 348 -14.10 -34.88 -7.11
C LYS A 348 -13.97 -33.73 -6.11
N ILE A 349 -14.27 -32.50 -6.53
CA ILE A 349 -14.17 -31.31 -5.68
C ILE A 349 -15.23 -31.35 -4.59
N TYR A 350 -16.46 -31.71 -4.98
CA TYR A 350 -17.58 -31.80 -4.05
C TYR A 350 -17.31 -32.81 -2.93
N CYS A 351 -16.98 -34.05 -3.26
CA CYS A 351 -16.83 -35.11 -2.26
C CYS A 351 -15.58 -34.95 -1.39
N ASN A 352 -14.48 -34.42 -1.92
CA ASN A 352 -13.21 -34.37 -1.20
C ASN A 352 -13.01 -33.10 -0.36
N TYR A 353 -13.65 -31.99 -0.73
CA TYR A 353 -13.38 -30.69 -0.11
C TYR A 353 -14.64 -29.98 0.37
N VAL A 354 -15.65 -29.84 -0.49
CA VAL A 354 -16.87 -29.06 -0.17
C VAL A 354 -17.72 -29.79 0.86
N LEU A 355 -18.12 -31.03 0.58
CA LEU A 355 -19.01 -31.80 1.45
C LEU A 355 -18.43 -32.02 2.86
N PRO A 356 -17.16 -32.44 3.04
CA PRO A 356 -16.59 -32.59 4.38
C PRO A 356 -16.59 -31.29 5.18
N ALA A 357 -16.24 -30.16 4.55
CA ALA A 357 -16.20 -28.86 5.21
C ALA A 357 -17.60 -28.37 5.63
N ILE A 358 -18.62 -28.62 4.80
CA ILE A 358 -20.02 -28.29 5.12
C ILE A 358 -20.52 -29.14 6.28
N VAL A 359 -20.27 -30.45 6.27
CA VAL A 359 -20.65 -31.35 7.36
C VAL A 359 -19.99 -30.92 8.67
N GLU A 360 -18.71 -30.58 8.63
CA GLU A 360 -17.99 -30.03 9.78
C GLU A 360 -18.64 -28.73 10.29
N ALA A 361 -18.93 -27.78 9.41
CA ALA A 361 -19.55 -26.51 9.78
C ALA A 361 -20.95 -26.66 10.39
N ILE A 362 -21.76 -27.59 9.86
CA ILE A 362 -23.10 -27.92 10.40
C ILE A 362 -22.97 -28.51 11.81
N ASN A 363 -22.05 -29.46 12.01
CA ASN A 363 -21.81 -30.05 13.34
C ASN A 363 -21.39 -28.98 14.35
N ASP A 364 -20.51 -28.07 13.95
CA ASP A 364 -20.06 -26.97 14.80
C ASP A 364 -21.17 -25.95 15.06
N LYS A 365 -22.01 -25.62 14.06
CA LYS A 365 -23.17 -24.73 14.20
C LYS A 365 -24.19 -25.31 15.19
N ASN A 366 -24.36 -26.62 15.20
CA ASN A 366 -25.27 -27.35 16.07
C ASN A 366 -24.66 -27.74 17.43
N ASN A 367 -23.39 -27.41 17.69
CA ASN A 367 -22.72 -27.82 18.92
C ASN A 367 -23.30 -27.07 20.12
N VAL A 368 -24.10 -27.75 20.94
CA VAL A 368 -24.82 -27.07 22.04
C VAL A 368 -23.91 -26.62 23.18
N ASN A 369 -22.78 -27.30 23.33
CA ASN A 369 -21.92 -27.19 24.50
C ASN A 369 -20.75 -26.21 24.30
N ASN A 370 -20.58 -25.66 23.09
CA ASN A 370 -19.45 -24.78 22.78
C ASN A 370 -19.88 -23.58 21.93
N SER A 371 -20.15 -22.45 22.59
CA SER A 371 -20.55 -21.20 21.95
C SER A 371 -19.51 -20.65 20.98
N PHE A 372 -18.22 -20.89 21.23
CA PHE A 372 -17.15 -20.51 20.32
C PHE A 372 -17.25 -21.27 18.99
N LEU A 373 -17.40 -22.61 19.02
CA LEU A 373 -17.54 -23.40 17.79
C LEU A 373 -18.78 -23.04 16.97
N ARG A 374 -19.87 -22.63 17.64
CA ARG A 374 -21.08 -22.17 16.95
C ARG A 374 -20.81 -20.97 16.06
N ALA A 375 -20.08 -19.98 16.58
CA ALA A 375 -19.84 -18.70 15.91
C ALA A 375 -18.53 -18.66 15.11
N CYS A 376 -17.58 -19.56 15.35
CA CYS A 376 -16.24 -19.41 14.77
C CYS A 376 -16.19 -19.75 13.27
N LEU A 377 -15.47 -18.94 12.52
CA LEU A 377 -15.09 -19.19 11.13
C LEU A 377 -13.93 -20.20 11.05
N TYR A 378 -13.69 -20.76 9.86
CA TYR A 378 -12.70 -21.82 9.65
C TYR A 378 -11.30 -21.42 10.14
N GLU A 379 -10.85 -20.21 9.81
CA GLU A 379 -9.54 -19.68 10.20
C GLU A 379 -9.36 -19.46 11.70
N GLN A 380 -10.47 -19.35 12.45
CA GLN A 380 -10.45 -19.21 13.89
C GLN A 380 -10.30 -20.58 14.57
N LYS A 381 -10.85 -21.63 13.94
CA LYS A 381 -10.76 -23.03 14.39
C LYS A 381 -9.40 -23.63 14.03
N HIS A 382 -8.99 -23.45 12.78
CA HIS A 382 -7.74 -23.99 12.23
C HIS A 382 -6.73 -22.86 12.18
N LYS A 383 -5.95 -22.67 13.25
CA LYS A 383 -4.96 -21.59 13.30
C LYS A 383 -3.73 -21.95 12.47
N CYS A 384 -3.18 -20.94 11.78
CA CYS A 384 -1.85 -21.04 11.18
C CYS A 384 -0.83 -21.48 12.24
N PRO A 385 0.06 -22.44 11.96
CA PRO A 385 1.14 -22.80 12.88
C PRO A 385 2.08 -21.58 13.03
N VAL A 386 1.98 -20.89 14.17
CA VAL A 386 2.88 -19.79 14.52
C VAL A 386 3.95 -20.31 15.47
N PRO A 387 5.23 -19.92 15.29
CA PRO A 387 6.27 -20.22 16.27
C PRO A 387 5.90 -19.61 17.63
N GLY A 388 5.98 -20.41 18.70
CA GLY A 388 5.79 -19.93 20.08
C GLY A 388 6.98 -19.10 20.59
N PHE A 389 8.10 -19.13 19.86
CA PHE A 389 9.40 -18.54 20.17
C PHE A 389 10.08 -19.06 21.44
N ASP A 390 9.44 -19.86 22.28
CA ASP A 390 10.01 -20.38 23.54
C ASP A 390 9.91 -21.90 23.70
N SER A 391 9.63 -22.62 22.61
CA SER A 391 9.51 -24.08 22.63
C SER A 391 10.86 -24.81 22.56
N PRO A 392 10.97 -26.02 23.15
CA PRO A 392 12.16 -26.87 22.98
C PRO A 392 12.44 -27.24 21.52
N TYR A 393 11.38 -27.34 20.70
CA TYR A 393 11.50 -27.60 19.27
C TYR A 393 12.25 -26.46 18.56
N GLU A 394 11.85 -25.21 18.83
CA GLU A 394 12.52 -24.04 18.25
C GLU A 394 13.95 -23.87 18.75
N ALA A 395 14.23 -24.24 20.00
CA ALA A 395 15.58 -24.25 20.55
C ALA A 395 16.50 -25.24 19.82
N SER A 396 15.95 -26.35 19.33
CA SER A 396 16.70 -27.38 18.61
C SER A 396 16.88 -27.10 17.12
N ASN A 397 16.17 -26.11 16.57
CA ASN A 397 16.22 -25.81 15.14
C ASN A 397 17.53 -25.10 14.76
N PRO A 398 18.35 -25.63 13.83
CA PRO A 398 19.63 -25.04 13.46
C PRO A 398 19.50 -23.67 12.78
N PHE A 399 18.34 -23.35 12.21
CA PHE A 399 18.09 -22.05 11.60
C PHE A 399 17.63 -20.99 12.59
N ASN A 400 17.49 -21.32 13.88
CA ASN A 400 17.13 -20.37 14.92
C ASN A 400 18.37 -19.86 15.67
N ALA A 401 18.32 -18.57 16.04
CA ALA A 401 19.18 -17.93 17.01
C ALA A 401 18.41 -17.70 18.29
N SER A 402 19.12 -17.74 19.42
CA SER A 402 18.56 -17.40 20.72
C SER A 402 18.79 -15.93 21.04
N ILE A 403 17.73 -15.21 21.43
CA ILE A 403 17.80 -13.83 21.91
C ILE A 403 17.64 -13.85 23.43
N GLU A 404 18.63 -13.33 24.14
CA GLU A 404 18.63 -13.25 25.61
C GLU A 404 17.78 -12.06 26.09
N LEU A 405 16.87 -12.34 27.03
CA LEU A 405 16.01 -11.36 27.70
C LEU A 405 16.56 -11.00 29.09
N ASP A 406 16.01 -9.96 29.72
CA ASP A 406 16.46 -9.40 31.02
C ASP A 406 16.57 -10.44 32.17
N ASN A 407 15.78 -11.52 32.11
CA ASN A 407 15.75 -12.58 33.12
C ASN A 407 16.59 -13.83 32.76
N LYS A 408 17.51 -13.74 31.79
CA LYS A 408 18.21 -14.89 31.20
C LYS A 408 17.26 -15.93 30.57
N LYS A 409 16.02 -15.54 30.30
CA LYS A 409 15.10 -16.30 29.42
C LYS A 409 15.58 -16.09 27.98
N PHE A 410 15.43 -17.13 27.16
CA PHE A 410 15.72 -17.06 25.74
C PHE A 410 14.43 -17.16 24.92
N ILE A 411 14.38 -16.40 23.84
CA ILE A 411 13.44 -16.63 22.75
C ILE A 411 14.21 -17.04 21.49
N TYR A 412 13.63 -17.88 20.64
CA TYR A 412 14.28 -18.50 19.50
C TYR A 412 13.67 -17.98 18.21
N VAL A 413 14.50 -17.37 17.38
CA VAL A 413 14.09 -16.63 16.19
C VAL A 413 14.89 -17.12 14.98
N ASN A 414 14.21 -17.33 13.86
CA ASN A 414 14.81 -17.74 12.61
C ASN A 414 15.79 -16.66 12.10
N ILE A 415 17.04 -17.03 11.87
CA ILE A 415 18.09 -16.09 11.44
C ILE A 415 17.78 -15.48 10.07
N GLY A 416 17.09 -16.22 9.20
CA GLY A 416 16.70 -15.73 7.88
C GLY A 416 15.69 -14.58 7.95
N ILE A 417 14.81 -14.58 8.96
CA ILE A 417 13.91 -13.45 9.23
C ILE A 417 14.70 -12.21 9.67
N LEU A 418 15.72 -12.38 10.51
CA LEU A 418 16.57 -11.26 10.95
C LEU A 418 17.45 -10.73 9.80
N GLN A 419 17.98 -11.62 8.95
CA GLN A 419 18.76 -11.25 7.76
C GLN A 419 17.92 -10.50 6.74
N ALA A 420 16.73 -11.01 6.41
CA ALA A 420 15.84 -10.36 5.43
C ALA A 420 15.33 -8.98 5.88
N ASN A 421 15.36 -8.69 7.18
CA ASN A 421 15.05 -7.38 7.74
C ASN A 421 16.30 -6.53 8.06
N GLY A 422 17.49 -7.01 7.68
CA GLY A 422 18.76 -6.27 7.79
C GLY A 422 19.19 -5.96 9.23
N CYS A 423 18.71 -6.73 10.21
CA CYS A 423 18.90 -6.41 11.62
C CYS A 423 19.79 -7.40 12.37
N LEU A 424 20.14 -8.54 11.79
CA LEU A 424 20.94 -9.58 12.46
C LEU A 424 22.26 -9.02 13.04
N GLU A 425 22.98 -8.23 12.24
CA GLU A 425 24.27 -7.64 12.61
C GLU A 425 24.17 -6.51 13.66
N LYS A 426 22.94 -6.05 13.94
CA LYS A 426 22.69 -4.98 14.92
C LYS A 426 22.54 -5.50 16.34
N PHE A 427 22.43 -6.81 16.52
CA PHE A 427 22.41 -7.42 17.85
C PHE A 427 23.83 -7.56 18.40
N ALA A 428 23.99 -7.32 19.70
CA ALA A 428 25.25 -7.59 20.38
C ALA A 428 25.49 -9.10 20.48
N GLY A 429 26.73 -9.54 20.27
CA GLY A 429 27.09 -10.97 20.23
C GLY A 429 27.10 -11.60 18.84
N PHE A 430 26.71 -10.85 17.80
CA PHE A 430 27.05 -11.22 16.43
C PHE A 430 28.51 -10.84 16.14
N ASP A 431 29.38 -11.83 15.95
CA ASP A 431 30.81 -11.63 15.68
C ASP A 431 31.18 -11.79 14.20
N GLY A 432 30.20 -12.09 13.33
CA GLY A 432 30.41 -12.39 11.92
C GLY A 432 31.26 -13.65 11.65
N SER A 433 31.79 -14.30 12.70
CA SER A 433 32.76 -15.38 12.60
C SER A 433 32.09 -16.74 12.71
N GLY A 434 31.25 -17.06 11.72
CA GLY A 434 30.92 -18.45 11.34
C GLY A 434 30.58 -19.41 12.48
N MET A 435 29.94 -18.96 13.56
CA MET A 435 29.40 -19.87 14.57
C MET A 435 28.40 -20.80 13.87
N LYS A 436 28.50 -22.11 14.17
CA LYS A 436 27.66 -23.14 13.56
C LYS A 436 26.18 -22.78 13.76
N PHE A 437 25.39 -22.96 12.70
CA PHE A 437 23.93 -22.90 12.73
C PHE A 437 23.38 -23.56 14.02
N GLY A 438 22.50 -22.87 14.74
CA GLY A 438 21.91 -23.34 16.01
C GLY A 438 22.64 -22.94 17.30
N GLN A 439 23.75 -22.17 17.23
CA GLN A 439 24.50 -21.74 18.43
C GLN A 439 24.57 -20.22 18.61
N LEU A 440 23.88 -19.44 17.78
CA LEU A 440 23.96 -17.99 17.82
C LEU A 440 23.17 -17.43 19.03
N LYS A 441 23.87 -16.70 19.90
CA LYS A 441 23.32 -16.00 21.06
C LYS A 441 23.38 -14.51 20.83
N LEU A 442 22.20 -13.89 20.70
CA LEU A 442 22.01 -12.49 20.40
C LEU A 442 21.54 -11.76 21.65
N ARG A 443 22.03 -10.53 21.84
CA ARG A 443 21.58 -9.62 22.88
C ARG A 443 20.99 -8.35 22.25
N PRO A 444 19.73 -8.00 22.58
CA PRO A 444 19.09 -6.81 22.05
C PRO A 444 19.78 -5.55 22.60
N ILE A 445 19.86 -4.51 21.78
CA ILE A 445 20.31 -3.19 22.23
C ILE A 445 19.10 -2.46 22.82
N ILE A 446 19.20 -2.06 24.10
CA ILE A 446 18.14 -1.31 24.78
C ILE A 446 18.60 0.15 24.90
N SER A 447 18.07 1.03 24.05
CA SER A 447 18.33 2.47 24.13
C SER A 447 17.68 3.09 25.36
N SER A 448 18.16 4.26 25.77
CA SER A 448 17.53 5.03 26.86
C SER A 448 16.07 5.40 26.54
N ASN A 449 15.76 5.64 25.27
CA ASN A 449 14.41 5.94 24.82
C ASN A 449 13.50 4.73 24.92
N LEU A 450 13.96 3.56 24.47
CA LEU A 450 13.19 2.32 24.61
C LEU A 450 12.94 2.00 26.09
N LYS A 451 13.97 2.15 26.92
CA LYS A 451 13.87 1.94 28.36
C LYS A 451 12.83 2.87 28.99
N ALA A 452 12.88 4.16 28.70
CA ALA A 452 11.92 5.13 29.22
C ALA A 452 10.47 4.82 28.76
N GLU A 453 10.27 4.46 27.49
CA GLU A 453 8.95 4.10 26.95
C GLU A 453 8.40 2.83 27.60
N MET A 454 9.26 1.83 27.84
CA MET A 454 8.88 0.61 28.52
C MET A 454 8.55 0.85 29.99
N GLU A 455 9.33 1.68 30.70
CA GLU A 455 9.07 2.05 32.10
C GLU A 455 7.75 2.81 32.23
N TYR A 456 7.48 3.76 31.33
CA TYR A 456 6.23 4.53 31.31
C TYR A 456 5.00 3.64 31.15
N ASN A 457 5.07 2.64 30.26
CA ASN A 457 3.97 1.72 29.98
C ASN A 457 3.99 0.43 30.84
N GLN A 458 4.92 0.31 31.79
CA GLN A 458 5.13 -0.87 32.64
C GLN A 458 5.34 -2.18 31.83
N LEU A 459 6.07 -2.08 30.71
CA LEU A 459 6.30 -3.17 29.78
C LEU A 459 7.62 -3.90 30.05
N ARG A 460 7.62 -5.21 29.78
CA ARG A 460 8.84 -6.03 29.70
C ARG A 460 9.28 -6.20 28.26
N LEU A 461 10.57 -6.44 28.04
CA LEU A 461 11.12 -6.58 26.68
C LEU A 461 10.46 -7.72 25.90
N GLU A 462 10.15 -8.83 26.57
CA GLU A 462 9.40 -9.96 25.99
C GLU A 462 8.07 -9.52 25.37
N GLN A 463 7.32 -8.66 26.07
CA GLN A 463 6.01 -8.17 25.60
C GLN A 463 6.14 -7.27 24.37
N VAL A 464 7.29 -6.62 24.18
CA VAL A 464 7.59 -5.82 22.98
C VAL A 464 8.06 -6.72 21.83
N LEU A 465 8.94 -7.68 22.11
CA LEU A 465 9.53 -8.54 21.09
C LEU A 465 8.54 -9.54 20.49
N SER A 466 7.69 -10.19 21.28
CA SER A 466 6.75 -11.19 20.77
C SER A 466 5.84 -10.67 19.63
N PRO A 467 5.12 -9.54 19.78
CA PRO A 467 4.29 -9.01 18.70
C PRO A 467 5.12 -8.46 17.53
N LEU A 468 6.30 -7.87 17.80
CA LEU A 468 7.21 -7.41 16.75
C LEU A 468 7.71 -8.59 15.89
N LEU A 469 8.11 -9.69 16.52
CA LEU A 469 8.54 -10.91 15.84
C LEU A 469 7.37 -11.56 15.08
N ALA A 470 6.18 -11.62 15.67
CA ALA A 470 4.98 -12.09 14.96
C ALA A 470 4.68 -11.25 13.71
N LEU A 471 4.84 -9.91 13.82
CA LEU A 471 4.76 -9.02 12.67
C LEU A 471 5.84 -9.38 11.65
N MET A 472 7.11 -9.53 12.04
CA MET A 472 8.23 -9.87 11.14
C MET A 472 8.00 -11.19 10.39
N TYR A 473 7.49 -12.22 11.06
CA TYR A 473 7.10 -13.51 10.47
C TYR A 473 5.88 -13.40 9.55
N GLY A 474 5.12 -12.31 9.64
CA GLY A 474 3.88 -12.11 8.87
C GLY A 474 2.77 -13.05 9.31
N THR A 475 2.77 -13.43 10.59
CA THR A 475 1.73 -14.21 11.27
C THR A 475 0.81 -13.32 12.12
N GLY A 476 1.30 -12.17 12.57
CA GLY A 476 0.50 -11.13 13.22
C GLY A 476 0.01 -10.10 12.21
N ASP A 477 -1.30 -9.82 12.22
CA ASP A 477 -1.91 -8.79 11.35
C ASP A 477 -1.70 -7.37 11.93
N ASN A 478 -1.63 -7.22 13.27
CA ASN A 478 -1.44 -5.94 13.95
C ASN A 478 -0.65 -6.07 15.26
N VAL A 479 0.06 -4.99 15.63
CA VAL A 479 0.65 -4.82 16.96
C VAL A 479 -0.33 -4.05 17.85
N PRO A 480 -0.59 -4.47 19.10
CA PRO A 480 -1.46 -3.73 20.02
C PRO A 480 -1.02 -2.27 20.18
N ASN A 481 -1.98 -1.32 20.18
CA ASN A 481 -1.69 0.12 20.15
C ASN A 481 -0.71 0.59 21.25
N ASN A 482 -0.84 0.03 22.46
CA ASN A 482 0.04 0.33 23.59
C ASN A 482 1.48 -0.19 23.42
N LEU A 483 1.74 -1.05 22.44
CA LEU A 483 3.06 -1.63 22.15
C LEU A 483 3.69 -1.07 20.88
N ILE A 484 2.94 -0.41 19.99
CA ILE A 484 3.43 0.06 18.68
C ILE A 484 4.64 0.98 18.85
N ARG A 485 4.58 1.93 19.78
CA ARG A 485 5.67 2.88 20.05
C ARG A 485 6.94 2.16 20.48
N SER A 486 6.87 1.29 21.48
CA SER A 486 8.03 0.51 21.94
C SER A 486 8.60 -0.38 20.82
N CYS A 487 7.73 -1.01 20.02
CA CYS A 487 8.14 -1.80 18.86
C CYS A 487 8.86 -0.93 17.81
N LEU A 488 8.37 0.30 17.56
CA LEU A 488 8.97 1.21 16.59
C LEU A 488 10.33 1.68 17.05
N ILE A 489 10.48 2.08 18.33
CA ILE A 489 11.77 2.47 18.90
C ILE A 489 12.77 1.32 18.75
N PHE A 490 12.38 0.10 19.13
CA PHE A 490 13.23 -1.08 18.97
C PHE A 490 13.63 -1.31 17.51
N ALA A 491 12.67 -1.20 16.58
CA ALA A 491 12.91 -1.36 15.14
C ALA A 491 13.86 -0.29 14.59
N CYS A 492 13.76 0.96 15.06
CA CYS A 492 14.69 2.04 14.74
C CYS A 492 16.10 1.75 15.27
N ASP A 493 16.23 1.35 16.54
CA ASP A 493 17.51 1.03 17.19
C ASP A 493 18.26 -0.10 16.47
N HIS A 494 17.52 -1.04 15.87
CA HIS A 494 18.07 -2.18 15.13
C HIS A 494 18.03 -2.00 13.60
N GLY A 495 17.79 -0.78 13.11
CA GLY A 495 17.87 -0.45 11.68
C GLY A 495 16.85 -1.16 10.77
N MET A 496 15.72 -1.63 11.33
CA MET A 496 14.67 -2.37 10.61
C MET A 496 13.78 -1.43 9.77
N LYS A 497 14.34 -0.74 8.77
CA LYS A 497 13.66 0.33 8.00
C LYS A 497 12.28 -0.05 7.47
N LYS A 498 12.12 -1.29 7.00
CA LYS A 498 10.86 -1.78 6.44
C LYS A 498 9.79 -1.98 7.51
N ILE A 499 10.17 -2.53 8.65
CA ILE A 499 9.27 -2.72 9.79
C ILE A 499 8.89 -1.37 10.40
N VAL A 500 9.82 -0.41 10.47
CA VAL A 500 9.53 0.97 10.90
C VAL A 500 8.41 1.58 10.04
N LYS A 501 8.44 1.43 8.71
CA LYS A 501 7.36 1.91 7.83
C LYS A 501 6.02 1.23 8.10
N GLU A 502 6.00 -0.08 8.36
CA GLU A 502 4.77 -0.82 8.68
C GLU A 502 4.19 -0.37 10.04
N LEU A 503 5.05 -0.18 11.05
CA LEU A 503 4.63 0.34 12.35
C LEU A 503 4.19 1.81 12.28
N GLU A 504 4.86 2.63 11.47
CA GLU A 504 4.45 4.01 11.19
C GLU A 504 3.03 4.05 10.61
N GLU A 505 2.72 3.22 9.61
CA GLU A 505 1.37 3.09 9.08
C GLU A 505 0.35 2.69 10.15
N MET A 506 0.72 1.84 11.12
CA MET A 506 -0.15 1.49 12.25
C MET A 506 -0.39 2.67 13.19
N ILE A 507 0.64 3.49 13.50
CA ILE A 507 0.47 4.71 14.32
C ILE A 507 -0.43 5.73 13.59
N CYS A 508 -0.30 5.89 12.27
CA CYS A 508 -1.18 6.77 11.51
C CYS A 508 -2.67 6.38 11.61
N ASN A 509 -2.98 5.11 11.88
CA ASN A 509 -4.36 4.65 12.09
C ASN A 509 -4.81 4.73 13.56
N GLU A 510 -3.97 5.21 14.49
CA GLU A 510 -4.34 5.42 15.89
C GLU A 510 -5.40 6.53 16.00
N LEU A 511 -6.45 6.27 16.79
CA LEU A 511 -7.49 7.27 17.04
C LEU A 511 -6.93 8.41 17.91
N ILE A 512 -6.97 9.63 17.38
CA ILE A 512 -6.56 10.82 18.13
C ILE A 512 -7.73 11.31 18.98
N THR A 513 -7.68 11.05 20.28
CA THR A 513 -8.73 11.43 21.24
C THR A 513 -8.47 12.76 21.95
N GLY A 514 -7.30 13.39 21.74
CA GLY A 514 -6.97 14.69 22.36
C GLY A 514 -5.67 15.31 21.85
N PRO A 515 -5.39 16.58 22.22
CA PRO A 515 -4.25 17.35 21.70
C PRO A 515 -2.90 16.77 22.14
N ASN A 516 -2.84 16.09 23.30
CA ASN A 516 -1.63 15.42 23.78
C ASN A 516 -1.19 14.25 22.87
N ILE A 517 -2.14 13.49 22.33
CA ILE A 517 -1.83 12.38 21.41
C ILE A 517 -1.30 12.93 20.09
N LEU A 518 -1.94 13.98 19.57
CA LEU A 518 -1.49 14.65 18.35
C LEU A 518 -0.10 15.28 18.52
N LEU A 519 0.17 15.92 19.66
CA LEU A 519 1.50 16.44 19.99
C LEU A 519 2.53 15.30 20.08
N ASN A 520 2.16 14.18 20.70
CA ASN A 520 3.00 12.99 20.76
C ASN A 520 3.33 12.46 19.36
N HIS A 521 2.37 12.42 18.43
CA HIS A 521 2.62 12.03 17.03
C HIS A 521 3.68 12.93 16.37
N PHE A 522 3.58 14.26 16.52
CA PHE A 522 4.58 15.18 15.98
C PHE A 522 5.96 15.00 16.61
N GLN A 523 6.03 14.88 17.94
CA GLN A 523 7.29 14.63 18.65
C GLN A 523 7.94 13.32 18.20
N PHE A 524 7.14 12.28 18.01
CA PHE A 524 7.60 10.97 17.58
C PHE A 524 8.06 10.99 16.12
N ALA A 525 7.31 11.68 15.24
CA ALA A 525 7.65 11.85 13.85
C ALA A 525 8.96 12.64 13.65
N GLU A 526 9.15 13.72 14.40
CA GLU A 526 10.39 14.51 14.37
C GLU A 526 11.59 13.69 14.88
N ARG A 527 11.43 12.98 16.00
CA ARG A 527 12.51 12.22 16.65
C ARG A 527 13.00 11.03 15.83
N TYR A 528 12.08 10.28 15.20
CA TYR A 528 12.40 9.07 14.45
C TYR A 528 12.34 9.27 12.93
N HIS A 529 12.18 10.51 12.48
CA HIS A 529 12.09 10.88 11.06
C HIS A 529 10.99 10.14 10.28
N LEU A 530 9.81 10.02 10.91
CA LEU A 530 8.64 9.32 10.35
C LEU A 530 7.83 10.28 9.47
N LYS A 531 8.16 10.31 8.18
CA LYS A 531 7.60 11.27 7.23
C LYS A 531 6.12 11.07 6.91
N ASN A 532 5.63 9.83 6.90
CA ASN A 532 4.21 9.58 6.70
C ASN A 532 3.41 9.96 7.94
N LEU A 533 3.94 9.71 9.15
CA LEU A 533 3.29 10.17 10.38
C LEU A 533 3.24 11.70 10.46
N GLU A 534 4.34 12.39 10.11
CA GLU A 534 4.37 13.86 10.00
C GLU A 534 3.30 14.37 9.04
N ARG A 535 3.30 13.90 7.78
CA ARG A 535 2.35 14.33 6.74
C ARG A 535 0.90 14.03 7.13
N PHE A 536 0.64 12.86 7.67
CA PHE A 536 -0.70 12.44 8.07
C PHE A 536 -1.22 13.30 9.24
N SER A 537 -0.39 13.54 10.25
CA SER A 537 -0.74 14.39 11.40
C SER A 537 -0.96 15.85 10.97
N LEU A 538 -0.14 16.37 10.05
CA LEU A 538 -0.33 17.71 9.47
C LEU A 538 -1.63 17.82 8.66
N TRP A 539 -1.97 16.80 7.88
CA TRP A 539 -3.22 16.75 7.14
C TRP A 539 -4.44 16.71 8.07
N GLN A 540 -4.37 15.98 9.19
CA GLN A 540 -5.45 15.96 10.18
C GLN A 540 -5.77 17.36 10.72
N LEU A 541 -4.78 18.24 10.93
CA LEU A 541 -5.02 19.62 11.41
C LEU A 541 -5.93 20.45 10.48
N GLU A 542 -6.02 20.06 9.21
CA GLU A 542 -6.87 20.71 8.20
C GLU A 542 -8.30 20.14 8.19
N CYS A 543 -8.52 18.98 8.80
CA CYS A 543 -9.83 18.36 8.91
C CYS A 543 -10.64 19.02 10.04
N GLU A 544 -11.92 19.31 9.78
CA GLU A 544 -12.79 20.06 10.70
C GLU A 544 -12.79 19.48 12.13
N GLU A 545 -12.85 18.16 12.26
CA GLU A 545 -12.90 17.45 13.54
C GLU A 545 -11.63 17.62 14.38
N TYR A 546 -10.47 17.64 13.72
CA TYR A 546 -9.16 17.69 14.36
C TYR A 546 -8.58 19.11 14.44
N HIS A 547 -9.11 20.06 13.68
CA HIS A 547 -8.68 21.45 13.68
C HIS A 547 -8.75 22.08 15.08
N LYS A 548 -9.82 21.81 15.82
CA LYS A 548 -9.98 22.26 17.23
C LYS A 548 -8.92 21.68 18.15
N LEU A 549 -8.56 20.41 17.96
CA LEU A 549 -7.47 19.77 18.72
C LEU A 549 -6.12 20.39 18.38
N GLY A 550 -5.92 20.75 17.10
CA GLY A 550 -4.73 21.47 16.64
C GLY A 550 -4.56 22.84 17.29
N LEU A 551 -5.64 23.61 17.44
CA LEU A 551 -5.59 24.89 18.15
C LEU A 551 -5.26 24.69 19.65
N ALA A 552 -5.89 23.71 20.30
CA ALA A 552 -5.61 23.38 21.71
C ALA A 552 -4.17 22.87 21.91
N LEU A 553 -3.58 22.22 20.91
CA LEU A 553 -2.19 21.74 20.94
C LEU A 553 -1.19 22.89 21.07
N LEU A 554 -1.49 24.07 20.51
CA LEU A 554 -0.60 25.25 20.59
C LEU A 554 -0.44 25.78 22.03
N GLU A 555 -1.40 25.47 22.91
CA GLU A 555 -1.41 25.90 24.31
C GLU A 555 -0.62 24.96 25.23
N LEU A 556 -0.21 23.77 24.75
CA LEU A 556 0.53 22.80 25.54
C LEU A 556 1.97 23.27 25.79
N GLU A 557 2.45 23.14 27.03
CA GLU A 557 3.83 23.51 27.40
C GLU A 557 4.87 22.80 26.52
N ASP A 558 4.59 21.54 26.19
CA ASP A 558 5.47 20.67 25.41
C ASP A 558 5.48 20.99 23.91
N TYR A 559 4.57 21.82 23.40
CA TYR A 559 4.61 22.29 22.00
C TYR A 559 5.91 23.04 21.70
N ASN A 560 6.39 23.84 22.66
CA ASN A 560 7.63 24.60 22.51
C ASN A 560 8.89 23.72 22.44
N LYS A 561 8.78 22.43 22.77
CA LYS A 561 9.87 21.45 22.63
C LYS A 561 10.04 20.94 21.20
N LEU A 562 9.05 21.16 20.31
CA LEU A 562 9.16 20.81 18.89
C LEU A 562 10.16 21.71 18.16
N GLY A 563 10.84 21.15 17.17
CA GLY A 563 11.71 21.90 16.29
C GLY A 563 10.98 23.01 15.54
N LYS A 564 11.72 24.08 15.20
CA LYS A 564 11.17 25.28 14.54
C LYS A 564 10.40 24.96 13.25
N ASN A 565 10.92 24.02 12.45
CA ASN A 565 10.29 23.64 11.18
C ASN A 565 8.95 22.91 11.41
N MET A 566 8.89 22.01 12.40
CA MET A 566 7.65 21.31 12.75
C MET A 566 6.58 22.31 13.22
N ARG A 567 6.94 23.25 14.10
CA ARG A 567 6.02 24.30 14.57
C ARG A 567 5.50 25.17 13.43
N TYR A 568 6.40 25.62 12.53
CA TYR A 568 6.00 26.36 11.34
C TYR A 568 5.01 25.56 10.48
N ASN A 569 5.28 24.27 10.25
CA ASN A 569 4.38 23.42 9.46
C ASN A 569 3.01 23.28 10.14
N ILE A 570 2.96 23.09 11.46
CA ILE A 570 1.69 23.00 12.21
C ILE A 570 0.90 24.31 12.08
N GLU A 571 1.54 25.45 12.32
CA GLU A 571 0.92 26.77 12.24
C GLU A 571 0.44 27.09 10.82
N ASP A 572 1.24 26.75 9.79
CA ASP A 572 0.84 26.88 8.38
C ASP A 572 -0.41 26.04 8.10
N ARG A 573 -0.45 24.78 8.55
CA ARG A 573 -1.59 23.88 8.28
C ARG A 573 -2.88 24.36 8.92
N LEU A 574 -2.79 24.91 10.14
CA LEU A 574 -3.93 25.54 10.80
C LEU A 574 -4.43 26.80 10.07
N CYS A 575 -3.56 27.53 9.36
CA CYS A 575 -3.94 28.80 8.72
C CYS A 575 -4.18 28.69 7.20
N SER A 576 -3.65 27.66 6.54
CA SER A 576 -3.58 27.57 5.07
C SER A 576 -4.92 27.31 4.38
N GLY A 577 -5.97 27.00 5.15
CA GLY A 577 -7.30 26.74 4.64
C GLY A 577 -7.34 25.55 3.69
N TRP A 578 -6.49 24.53 3.91
CA TRP A 578 -6.37 23.35 3.05
C TRP A 578 -7.50 22.31 3.21
N GLY A 579 -8.32 22.45 4.24
CA GLY A 579 -9.36 21.52 4.65
C GLY A 579 -10.31 21.08 3.55
N VAL A 580 -10.59 19.78 3.53
CA VAL A 580 -11.61 19.15 2.68
C VAL A 580 -12.90 19.07 3.50
N TYR A 581 -13.92 19.84 3.14
CA TYR A 581 -15.20 19.91 3.87
C TYR A 581 -16.01 18.59 3.83
N ASN A 582 -15.60 17.62 3.01
CA ASN A 582 -16.36 16.40 2.81
C ASN A 582 -16.02 15.31 3.84
N LYS A 583 -16.91 15.12 4.82
CA LYS A 583 -16.80 14.14 5.91
C LYS A 583 -16.68 12.69 5.43
N SER A 584 -17.16 12.36 4.23
CA SER A 584 -17.04 11.00 3.68
C SER A 584 -15.62 10.67 3.22
N LEU A 585 -14.79 11.64 2.82
CA LEU A 585 -13.42 11.38 2.36
C LEU A 585 -12.45 11.05 3.51
N ALA A 586 -12.82 11.37 4.75
CA ALA A 586 -12.15 10.84 5.95
C ALA A 586 -12.46 9.34 6.17
N LYS A 587 -13.53 8.82 5.56
CA LYS A 587 -13.92 7.40 5.59
C LYS A 587 -13.67 6.78 4.22
N ARG A 588 -12.52 6.14 4.06
CA ARG A 588 -12.05 5.35 2.88
C ARG A 588 -13.18 4.64 2.10
N GLU A 589 -13.81 5.31 1.14
CA GLU A 589 -14.61 4.64 0.11
C GLU A 589 -14.00 4.89 -1.26
N LYS A 590 -13.61 3.79 -1.90
CA LYS A 590 -13.09 3.77 -3.27
C LYS A 590 -14.26 4.09 -4.22
N SER A 591 -14.30 5.30 -4.78
CA SER A 591 -15.19 5.57 -5.90
C SER A 591 -14.43 5.43 -7.22
N GLY A 592 -14.92 4.55 -8.09
CA GLY A 592 -14.45 4.39 -9.47
C GLY A 592 -14.67 5.64 -10.33
N ILE A 593 -14.34 5.54 -11.63
CA ILE A 593 -14.35 6.59 -12.67
C ILE A 593 -14.87 7.96 -12.21
N ILE A 594 -13.97 8.81 -11.69
CA ILE A 594 -14.36 10.16 -11.30
C ILE A 594 -14.29 11.07 -12.53
N ARG A 595 -15.47 11.46 -13.05
CA ARG A 595 -15.62 12.39 -14.16
C ARG A 595 -15.97 13.76 -13.64
N PHE A 596 -15.22 14.78 -14.08
CA PHE A 596 -15.51 16.17 -13.73
C PHE A 596 -15.85 16.99 -14.96
N VAL A 597 -16.95 17.75 -14.88
CA VAL A 597 -17.29 18.81 -15.83
C VAL A 597 -16.95 20.15 -15.19
N LEU A 598 -16.00 20.88 -15.76
CA LEU A 598 -15.61 22.20 -15.29
C LEU A 598 -16.48 23.25 -16.00
N ASN A 599 -17.57 23.68 -15.37
CA ASN A 599 -18.48 24.74 -15.85
C ASN A 599 -18.44 25.95 -14.90
N THR A 600 -18.76 27.13 -15.43
CA THR A 600 -18.76 28.43 -14.75
C THR A 600 -20.09 28.78 -14.08
N GLN A 601 -21.18 28.05 -14.37
CA GLN A 601 -22.54 28.42 -13.91
C GLN A 601 -22.98 27.79 -12.57
N SER A 602 -22.29 26.78 -12.07
CA SER A 602 -22.51 26.22 -10.73
C SER A 602 -21.26 26.41 -9.88
N CYS A 603 -21.40 26.96 -8.68
CA CYS A 603 -20.31 27.02 -7.69
C CYS A 603 -19.95 25.63 -7.11
N GLU A 604 -20.32 24.55 -7.79
CA GLU A 604 -20.11 23.17 -7.38
C GLU A 604 -19.75 22.32 -8.60
N PRO A 605 -18.76 21.41 -8.50
CA PRO A 605 -18.50 20.42 -9.53
C PRO A 605 -19.71 19.48 -9.64
N GLU A 606 -20.33 19.37 -10.82
CA GLU A 606 -21.28 18.29 -11.08
C GLU A 606 -20.50 16.97 -11.16
N ILE A 607 -20.53 16.19 -10.07
CA ILE A 607 -20.16 14.78 -10.10
C ILE A 607 -21.27 14.06 -10.86
N ALA A 608 -20.99 13.64 -12.09
CA ALA A 608 -21.90 12.76 -12.80
C ALA A 608 -21.83 11.38 -12.14
N SER A 609 -22.67 11.15 -11.12
CA SER A 609 -22.96 9.78 -10.67
C SER A 609 -23.52 9.02 -11.87
N VAL A 610 -22.92 7.89 -12.21
CA VAL A 610 -23.64 6.90 -13.00
C VAL A 610 -24.77 6.45 -12.09
N LYS A 611 -26.00 6.82 -12.44
CA LYS A 611 -27.19 6.21 -11.85
C LYS A 611 -27.06 4.70 -12.01
N ASN A 612 -26.75 4.01 -10.92
CA ASN A 612 -27.27 2.66 -10.74
C ASN A 612 -28.76 2.84 -10.48
N ASP A 613 -29.54 3.06 -11.55
CA ASP A 613 -30.98 2.92 -11.45
C ASP A 613 -31.26 1.44 -11.12
N ASP A 614 -32.09 1.28 -10.09
CA ASP A 614 -32.60 0.05 -9.46
C ASP A 614 -31.67 -0.68 -8.46
N LEU A 615 -31.58 -0.12 -7.24
CA LEU A 615 -31.99 -0.78 -5.98
C LEU A 615 -31.76 0.15 -4.78
N CYS A 616 -32.69 1.08 -4.57
CA CYS A 616 -32.92 1.71 -3.27
C CYS A 616 -34.14 1.04 -2.63
N THR A 617 -33.92 0.33 -1.53
CA THR A 617 -34.61 0.48 -0.22
C THR A 617 -34.40 -0.79 0.60
N VAL A 618 -33.46 -0.79 1.54
CA VAL A 618 -33.65 -1.49 2.81
C VAL A 618 -33.25 -0.54 3.93
N ALA A 619 -34.17 -0.45 4.88
CA ALA A 619 -34.27 0.49 5.96
C ALA A 619 -33.04 0.58 6.86
N THR A 620 -32.81 1.80 7.33
CA THR A 620 -32.24 2.15 8.62
C THR A 620 -33.01 1.46 9.76
N GLU A 621 -32.64 0.22 10.09
CA GLU A 621 -32.99 -0.46 11.34
C GLU A 621 -31.73 -1.20 11.78
N ASN A 622 -30.87 -0.57 12.58
CA ASN A 622 -29.80 -1.24 13.34
C ASN A 622 -29.09 -0.35 14.37
N GLU A 623 -29.43 0.94 14.49
CA GLU A 623 -28.96 1.76 15.63
C GLU A 623 -29.90 1.71 16.85
N ALA A 624 -31.12 1.16 16.71
CA ALA A 624 -32.06 1.00 17.83
C ALA A 624 -31.96 -0.37 18.56
N GLU A 625 -31.33 -1.39 17.95
CA GLU A 625 -31.18 -2.72 18.56
C GLU A 625 -29.94 -2.84 19.47
N PHE A 626 -28.97 -1.92 19.37
CA PHE A 626 -27.78 -1.93 20.23
C PHE A 626 -28.05 -1.28 21.60
N ASP A 627 -28.96 -0.31 21.67
CA ASP A 627 -29.37 0.34 22.93
C ASP A 627 -30.42 -0.48 23.71
N ALA A 628 -31.16 -1.37 23.04
CA ALA A 628 -32.09 -2.30 23.70
C ALA A 628 -31.35 -3.44 24.45
N TYR A 629 -30.15 -3.81 24.02
CA TYR A 629 -29.37 -4.90 24.62
C TYR A 629 -28.61 -4.49 25.91
N GLN A 630 -28.49 -3.19 26.21
CA GLN A 630 -27.88 -2.66 27.44
C GLN A 630 -28.89 -2.36 28.55
N GLN A 631 -30.20 -2.43 28.28
CA GLN A 631 -31.25 -2.20 29.29
C GLN A 631 -31.85 -3.48 29.91
N GLU A 632 -31.54 -4.68 29.40
CA GLU A 632 -32.06 -5.97 29.94
C GLU A 632 -31.11 -6.70 30.92
N LEU A 633 -29.94 -6.17 31.26
CA LEU A 633 -29.02 -6.75 32.27
C LEU A 633 -28.95 -5.96 33.59
N GLY A 634 -29.93 -5.10 33.84
CA GLY A 634 -29.97 -4.19 34.97
C GLY A 634 -31.18 -4.34 35.90
N THR A 635 -31.72 -5.54 36.11
CA THR A 635 -32.69 -5.78 37.21
C THR A 635 -32.83 -7.27 37.54
N GLU A 636 -32.66 -7.57 38.84
CA GLU A 636 -33.07 -8.77 39.60
C GLU A 636 -32.03 -9.89 39.88
N VAL A 637 -31.52 -9.76 41.13
CA VAL A 637 -30.89 -10.69 42.09
C VAL A 637 -29.39 -10.98 41.97
#